data_AF-A0A9N8YRH1-F1
#
_entry.id   AF-A0A9N8YRH1-F1
#
_cell.length_a   1.000
_cell.length_b   1.000
_cell.length_c   1.000
_cell.angle_alpha   90.00
_cell.angle_beta   90.00
_cell.angle_gamma   90.00
#
_symmetry.space_group_name_H-M   'P 1'
#
loop_
_entity.id
_entity.type
_entity.pdbx_description
1 polymer ?
#
loop_
_entity_poly.entity_id
_entity_poly.type
_entity_poly.pdbx_seq_one_letter_code
_entity_poly.pdbx_strand_id
1 'polypeptide(L)'
;MGDISASSSIDIYNIFIASIKSSLHVVLMCFTGYFAAKYGIINKKSQKDLSSVIIKVFMPCLLFSNVAQTDIEILANLWAIPTTFLIFVTISGSLGYIGGKLLGLSGPNTRFTCTGIIFNNVTSLLLGLLKGLGESDTIRILAWKSDESTKDIIKRGISYVLLATIWTNILRSTMITEESPLLGKEENHHPFKLENIKHFLNKIMNPPLYATLLALLVSAIPYLRSLFFSENAPLSPISLTIDSLGSVTVPLTLITLGAQLKNLPRTKGKEIFSTILYIMFNRFIIMPLIGIAIILLTRNWYINDPMLWFILIMLACGPPAVNCMNLTQFTGTFQEEMAALLFYSKYQQDYIKTIAYHNNNSINSSSHNDNSIIYSSKNNSINSSIHTSSNSLPLFNYPSFIKHLNYDRLYNSIDRWCKMERYIPDTMEVYVMRALLRLMADSGGILTTLKIHPKHSSEFRYCLIHEPEICGLFEKVKYLTHDGCCYVDYTMPLALSKICKDVKHLCLYGWNAQNFRVQSHRSGSDLTQFISQQSTLYSLNLKRCHRFTPYVLSGLSSQIKFLKYLHFEYVDFEGCGAWNDIAECKNLEVFKIAFCCNINWEMAKPVIKGKFRKLRKVVVWEVDCKELIEWAKKFNNNELGRSIKLKRKN
;
A
#
# COMPACT_ATOMS: atom_id res chain seq x y z
N MET A 1 43.89 -14.09 8.89
CA MET A 1 43.31 -14.38 7.57
C MET A 1 43.10 -15.88 7.50
N GLY A 2 41.89 -16.33 7.81
CA GLY A 2 41.46 -17.73 7.72
C GLY A 2 40.13 -17.73 7.00
N ASP A 3 39.97 -18.70 6.10
CA ASP A 3 38.97 -18.81 5.04
C ASP A 3 37.54 -18.37 5.38
N ILE A 4 37.11 -17.24 4.81
CA ILE A 4 35.70 -16.93 4.53
C ILE A 4 35.50 -17.14 3.03
N SER A 5 35.60 -18.39 2.60
CA SER A 5 35.36 -18.83 1.21
C SER A 5 34.15 -19.76 1.12
N ALA A 6 33.11 -19.48 1.92
CA ALA A 6 31.75 -19.86 1.58
C ALA A 6 31.01 -18.58 1.20
N SER A 7 30.78 -18.37 -0.10
CA SER A 7 29.94 -17.30 -0.62
C SER A 7 28.51 -17.50 -0.15
N SER A 8 28.21 -17.11 1.09
CA SER A 8 26.83 -16.84 1.53
C SER A 8 26.36 -15.67 0.67
N SER A 9 25.65 -15.95 -0.42
CA SER A 9 25.03 -14.92 -1.23
C SER A 9 24.20 -14.06 -0.29
N ILE A 10 24.62 -12.81 -0.09
CA ILE A 10 23.84 -11.83 0.67
C ILE A 10 22.45 -11.86 0.09
N ASP A 11 21.46 -12.23 0.89
CA ASP A 11 20.08 -12.31 0.42
C ASP A 11 19.49 -10.90 0.40
N ILE A 12 19.99 -10.11 -0.55
CA ILE A 12 19.59 -8.72 -0.81
C ILE A 12 18.08 -8.68 -1.02
N TYR A 13 17.50 -9.72 -1.62
CA TYR A 13 16.07 -9.85 -1.81
C TYR A 13 15.31 -9.87 -0.48
N ASN A 14 15.70 -10.72 0.48
CA ASN A 14 15.04 -10.77 1.78
C ASN A 14 15.22 -9.48 2.59
N ILE A 15 16.41 -8.86 2.56
CA ILE A 15 16.65 -7.56 3.21
C ILE A 15 15.79 -6.46 2.58
N PHE A 16 15.67 -6.45 1.26
CA PHE A 16 14.85 -5.50 0.51
C PHE A 16 13.36 -5.68 0.81
N ILE A 17 12.87 -6.93 0.81
CA ILE A 17 11.47 -7.25 1.13
C ILE A 17 11.16 -6.91 2.60
N ALA A 18 12.05 -7.21 3.54
CA ALA A 18 11.88 -6.83 4.95
C ALA A 18 11.80 -5.30 5.12
N SER A 19 12.64 -4.56 4.38
CA SER A 19 12.62 -3.09 4.36
C SER A 19 11.31 -2.55 3.78
N ILE A 20 10.83 -3.10 2.66
CA ILE A 20 9.53 -2.73 2.07
C ILE A 20 8.38 -3.04 3.02
N LYS A 21 8.34 -4.23 3.63
CA LYS A 21 7.29 -4.61 4.60
C LYS A 21 7.24 -3.63 5.77
N SER A 22 8.40 -3.25 6.32
CA SER A 22 8.51 -2.27 7.41
C SER A 22 7.99 -0.89 6.97
N SER A 23 8.41 -0.40 5.81
CA SER A 23 7.94 0.88 5.25
C SER A 23 6.42 0.87 4.96
N LEU A 24 5.92 -0.19 4.34
CA LEU A 24 4.50 -0.33 3.99
C LEU A 24 3.62 -0.37 5.25
N HIS A 25 4.03 -1.10 6.28
CA HIS A 25 3.34 -1.12 7.57
C HIS A 25 3.18 0.30 8.14
N VAL A 26 4.24 1.10 8.12
CA VAL A 26 4.20 2.50 8.58
C VAL A 26 3.23 3.35 7.74
N VAL A 27 3.24 3.18 6.41
CA VAL A 27 2.34 3.89 5.49
C VAL A 27 0.88 3.53 5.73
N LEU A 28 0.58 2.24 5.91
CA LEU A 28 -0.78 1.77 6.20
C LEU A 28 -1.30 2.33 7.52
N MET A 29 -0.46 2.42 8.56
CA MET A 29 -0.83 3.05 9.84
C MET A 29 -1.17 4.54 9.68
N CYS A 30 -0.40 5.28 8.87
CA CYS A 30 -0.72 6.66 8.51
C CYS A 30 -2.04 6.76 7.72
N PHE A 31 -2.31 5.84 6.77
CA PHE A 31 -3.57 5.84 6.04
C PHE A 31 -4.78 5.61 6.94
N THR A 32 -4.68 4.70 7.90
CA THR A 32 -5.72 4.46 8.90
C THR A 32 -6.06 5.75 9.65
N GLY A 33 -5.04 6.50 10.10
CA GLY A 33 -5.21 7.81 10.69
C GLY A 33 -5.87 8.84 9.77
N TYR A 34 -5.42 8.91 8.51
CA TYR A 34 -5.97 9.82 7.51
C TYR A 34 -7.46 9.57 7.28
N PHE A 35 -7.87 8.32 7.09
CA PHE A 35 -9.27 7.95 6.91
C PHE A 35 -10.08 8.18 8.19
N ALA A 36 -9.54 7.84 9.36
CA ALA A 36 -10.19 8.12 10.64
C ALA A 36 -10.49 9.63 10.80
N ALA A 37 -9.57 10.51 10.38
CA ALA A 37 -9.81 11.95 10.38
C ALA A 37 -10.76 12.42 9.26
N LYS A 38 -10.74 11.75 8.10
CA LYS A 38 -11.65 12.02 6.98
C LYS A 38 -13.10 11.71 7.35
N TYR A 39 -13.33 10.62 8.06
CA TYR A 39 -14.66 10.20 8.54
C TYR A 39 -15.06 10.84 9.87
N GLY A 40 -14.24 11.74 10.42
CA GLY A 40 -14.56 12.49 11.65
C GLY A 40 -14.37 11.71 12.96
N ILE A 41 -13.86 10.47 12.92
CA ILE A 41 -13.51 9.66 14.11
C ILE A 41 -12.42 10.37 14.91
N ILE A 42 -11.42 10.91 14.21
CA ILE A 42 -10.34 11.71 14.81
C ILE A 42 -10.49 13.16 14.36
N ASN A 43 -11.08 14.00 15.20
CA ASN A 43 -11.21 15.44 14.97
C ASN A 43 -10.02 16.22 15.58
N LYS A 44 -9.92 17.54 15.33
CA LYS A 44 -8.79 18.38 15.80
C LYS A 44 -8.62 18.36 17.33
N LYS A 45 -9.71 18.26 18.10
CA LYS A 45 -9.65 18.16 19.57
C LYS A 45 -9.10 16.79 19.97
N SER A 46 -9.68 15.72 19.45
CA SER A 46 -9.20 14.36 19.68
C SER A 46 -7.73 14.16 19.28
N GLN A 47 -7.25 14.84 18.24
CA GLN A 47 -5.83 14.82 17.86
C GLN A 47 -4.93 15.39 18.95
N LYS A 48 -5.29 16.53 19.55
CA LYS A 48 -4.55 17.13 20.66
C LYS A 48 -4.57 16.23 21.90
N ASP A 49 -5.74 15.65 22.21
CA ASP A 49 -5.90 14.75 23.35
C ASP A 49 -5.05 13.48 23.18
N LEU A 50 -5.09 12.85 22.00
CA LEU A 50 -4.25 11.69 21.67
C LEU A 50 -2.76 12.02 21.76
N SER A 51 -2.34 13.17 21.23
CA SER A 51 -0.95 13.63 21.30
C SER A 51 -0.49 13.82 22.75
N SER A 52 -1.35 14.40 23.59
CA SER A 52 -1.09 14.59 25.02
C SER A 52 -0.91 13.25 25.75
N VAL A 53 -1.78 12.26 25.49
CA VAL A 53 -1.67 10.92 26.08
C VAL A 53 -0.39 10.21 25.61
N ILE A 54 -0.06 10.30 24.32
CA ILE A 54 1.21 9.74 23.79
C ILE A 54 2.40 10.30 24.58
N ILE A 55 2.46 11.61 24.81
CA ILE A 55 3.65 12.25 25.36
C ILE A 55 3.73 12.12 26.88
N LYS A 56 2.60 12.14 27.57
CA LYS A 56 2.53 12.10 29.03
C LYS A 56 2.49 10.68 29.59
N VAL A 57 2.10 9.68 28.79
CA VAL A 57 1.90 8.29 29.25
C VAL A 57 2.68 7.30 28.39
N PHE A 58 2.29 7.10 27.13
CA PHE A 58 2.80 5.98 26.34
C PHE A 58 4.29 6.11 26.00
N MET A 59 4.73 7.28 25.56
CA MET A 59 6.13 7.54 25.22
C MET A 59 7.05 7.43 26.45
N PRO A 60 6.73 8.00 27.63
CA PRO A 60 7.44 7.70 28.86
C PRO A 60 7.55 6.21 29.17
N CYS A 61 6.45 5.44 28.99
CA CYS A 61 6.46 4.00 29.22
C CYS A 61 7.39 3.27 28.22
N LEU A 62 7.32 3.60 26.93
CA LEU A 62 8.19 3.05 25.90
C LEU A 62 9.67 3.36 26.18
N LEU A 63 9.96 4.58 26.61
CA LEU A 63 11.34 4.97 26.94
C LEU A 63 11.83 4.25 28.18
N PHE A 64 10.99 4.09 29.19
CA PHE A 64 11.37 3.36 30.39
C PHE A 64 11.62 1.87 30.09
N SER A 65 10.70 1.19 29.40
CA SER A 65 10.82 -0.25 29.12
C SER A 65 12.06 -0.58 28.30
N ASN A 66 12.39 0.26 27.32
CA ASN A 66 13.56 0.12 26.47
C ASN A 66 14.90 0.30 27.21
N VAL A 67 14.93 1.09 28.28
CA VAL A 67 16.17 1.51 28.93
C VAL A 67 16.44 0.74 30.21
N ALA A 68 15.41 0.57 31.04
CA ALA A 68 15.53 -0.01 32.38
C ALA A 68 15.95 -1.49 32.38
N GLN A 69 15.77 -2.20 31.26
CA GLN A 69 16.19 -3.60 31.07
C GLN A 69 17.69 -3.74 30.80
N THR A 70 18.38 -2.67 30.42
CA THR A 70 19.78 -2.71 29.97
C THR A 70 20.74 -2.81 31.16
N ASP A 71 21.84 -3.55 31.02
CA ASP A 71 22.91 -3.64 32.02
C ASP A 71 23.87 -2.44 31.96
N ILE A 72 24.23 -1.91 33.13
CA ILE A 72 25.09 -0.71 33.24
C ILE A 72 26.52 -0.94 32.76
N GLU A 73 27.04 -2.16 32.91
CA GLU A 73 28.36 -2.54 32.41
C GLU A 73 28.42 -2.49 30.88
N ILE A 74 27.32 -2.87 30.21
CA ILE A 74 27.19 -2.75 28.75
C ILE A 74 27.14 -1.27 28.34
N LEU A 75 26.45 -0.43 29.12
CA LEU A 75 26.40 1.02 28.87
C LEU A 75 27.80 1.66 28.96
N ALA A 76 28.62 1.26 29.94
CA ALA A 76 29.96 1.79 30.13
C ALA A 76 30.93 1.38 29.00
N ASN A 77 30.83 0.14 28.53
CA ASN A 77 31.71 -0.40 27.47
C ASN A 77 31.40 0.13 26.06
N LEU A 78 30.25 0.79 25.87
CA LEU A 78 29.80 1.31 24.58
C LEU A 78 29.84 2.83 24.48
N TRP A 79 30.81 3.47 25.13
CA TRP A 79 31.03 4.92 25.09
C TRP A 79 31.15 5.49 23.66
N ALA A 80 31.52 4.66 22.68
CA ALA A 80 31.56 5.06 21.26
C ALA A 80 30.18 5.52 20.75
N ILE A 81 29.07 4.94 21.23
CA ILE A 81 27.71 5.31 20.82
C ILE A 81 27.39 6.78 21.15
N PRO A 82 27.46 7.24 22.42
CA PRO A 82 27.21 8.65 22.74
C PRO A 82 28.20 9.59 22.06
N THR A 83 29.48 9.25 22.00
CA THR A 83 30.50 10.11 21.40
C THR A 83 30.26 10.31 19.90
N THR A 84 30.06 9.22 19.15
CA THR A 84 29.73 9.30 17.72
C THR A 84 28.42 10.03 17.49
N PHE A 85 27.42 9.82 18.34
CA PHE A 85 26.16 10.55 18.25
C PHE A 85 26.34 12.07 18.43
N LEU A 86 27.13 12.52 19.41
CA LEU A 86 27.43 13.94 19.60
C LEU A 86 28.17 14.56 18.41
N ILE A 87 29.11 13.82 17.81
CA ILE A 87 29.79 14.23 16.58
C ILE A 87 28.77 14.41 15.45
N PHE A 88 27.89 13.43 15.23
CA PHE A 88 26.86 13.52 14.20
C PHE A 88 25.85 14.64 14.44
N VAL A 89 25.46 14.91 15.69
CA VAL A 89 24.60 16.05 16.05
C VAL A 89 25.26 17.36 15.64
N THR A 90 26.55 17.52 15.93
CA THR A 90 27.30 18.74 15.63
C THR A 90 27.43 18.97 14.13
N ILE A 91 27.78 17.92 13.38
CA ILE A 91 27.87 17.97 11.92
C ILE A 91 26.48 18.23 11.31
N SER A 92 25.46 17.50 11.74
CA SER A 92 24.08 17.65 11.26
C SER A 92 23.51 19.04 11.52
N GLY A 93 23.77 19.60 12.70
CA GLY A 93 23.36 20.96 13.05
C GLY A 93 24.06 22.00 12.18
N SER A 94 25.34 21.79 11.89
CA SER A 94 26.13 22.65 11.00
C SER A 94 25.58 22.60 9.57
N LEU A 95 25.28 21.40 9.05
CA LEU A 95 24.64 21.21 7.75
C LEU A 95 23.26 21.88 7.70
N GLY A 96 22.46 21.77 8.75
CA GLY A 96 21.16 22.45 8.85
C GLY A 96 21.29 23.97 8.83
N TYR A 97 22.27 24.53 9.54
CA TYR A 97 22.54 25.97 9.55
C TYR A 97 23.01 26.47 8.18
N ILE A 98 23.92 25.73 7.53
CA ILE A 98 24.39 26.01 6.16
C ILE A 98 23.20 25.97 5.20
N GLY A 99 22.36 24.94 5.29
CA GLY A 99 21.12 24.82 4.49
C GLY A 99 20.18 25.98 4.68
N GLY A 100 20.01 26.46 5.90
CA GLY A 100 19.22 27.65 6.21
C GLY A 100 19.70 28.90 5.47
N LYS A 101 21.03 29.12 5.44
CA LYS A 101 21.63 30.22 4.67
C LYS A 101 21.47 30.02 3.16
N LEU A 102 21.76 28.81 2.65
CA LEU A 102 21.69 28.51 1.21
C LEU A 102 20.27 28.67 0.65
N LEU A 103 19.25 28.32 1.44
CA LEU A 103 17.85 28.40 1.06
C LEU A 103 17.18 29.73 1.43
N GLY A 104 17.92 30.68 2.01
CA GLY A 104 17.37 31.98 2.43
C GLY A 104 16.27 31.87 3.50
N LEU A 105 16.37 30.89 4.40
CA LEU A 105 15.34 30.62 5.40
C LEU A 105 15.42 31.60 6.57
N SER A 106 14.25 31.91 7.16
CA SER A 106 14.18 32.60 8.45
C SER A 106 14.90 31.80 9.55
N GLY A 107 15.30 32.46 10.64
CA GLY A 107 15.91 31.79 11.80
C GLY A 107 15.08 30.58 12.31
N PRO A 108 13.76 30.71 12.49
CA PRO A 108 12.87 29.59 12.86
C PRO A 108 12.89 28.43 11.86
N ASN A 109 12.79 28.71 10.56
CA ASN A 109 12.84 27.68 9.51
C ASN A 109 14.23 27.03 9.38
N THR A 110 15.29 27.77 9.69
CA THR A 110 16.66 27.22 9.78
C THR A 110 16.75 26.24 10.94
N ARG A 111 16.21 26.57 12.12
CA ARG A 111 16.17 25.65 13.27
C ARG A 111 15.30 24.41 13.02
N PHE A 112 14.19 24.58 12.29
CA PHE A 112 13.41 23.45 11.79
C PHE A 112 14.24 22.54 10.89
N THR A 113 15.02 23.12 9.97
CA THR A 113 15.93 22.39 9.09
C THR A 113 16.99 21.62 9.89
N CYS A 114 17.64 22.27 10.87
CA CYS A 114 18.56 21.61 11.79
C CYS A 114 17.90 20.43 12.50
N THR A 115 16.69 20.61 13.04
CA THR A 115 15.95 19.54 13.73
C THR A 115 15.68 18.35 12.81
N GLY A 116 15.28 18.61 11.57
CA GLY A 116 15.01 17.58 10.57
C GLY A 116 16.24 16.74 10.21
N ILE A 117 17.43 17.33 10.22
CA ILE A 117 18.69 16.64 9.90
C ILE A 117 19.26 15.92 11.14
N ILE A 118 19.29 16.58 12.31
CA ILE A 118 19.87 16.06 13.55
C ILE A 118 19.18 14.76 14.02
N PHE A 119 17.84 14.74 14.04
CA PHE A 119 17.11 13.67 14.72
C PHE A 119 16.60 12.61 13.75
N ASN A 120 17.25 11.44 13.73
CA ASN A 120 16.86 10.28 12.93
C ASN A 120 15.94 9.28 13.64
N ASN A 121 15.17 8.53 12.85
CA ASN A 121 14.38 7.42 13.35
C ASN A 121 15.25 6.17 13.55
N VAL A 122 16.15 6.22 14.54
CA VAL A 122 17.08 5.15 14.90
C VAL A 122 16.31 3.90 15.30
N THR A 123 15.43 4.02 16.30
CA THR A 123 14.87 2.88 17.04
C THR A 123 14.02 1.97 16.15
N SER A 124 13.00 2.50 15.47
CA SER A 124 12.06 1.66 14.72
C SER A 124 12.69 1.06 13.46
N LEU A 125 13.58 1.81 12.79
CA LEU A 125 14.24 1.35 11.57
C LEU A 125 15.26 0.24 11.87
N LEU A 126 16.11 0.45 12.88
CA LEU A 126 17.16 -0.51 13.22
C LEU A 126 16.60 -1.78 13.85
N LEU A 127 15.61 -1.71 14.74
CA LEU A 127 14.99 -2.92 15.28
C LEU A 127 14.29 -3.73 14.18
N GLY A 128 13.61 -3.07 13.24
CA GLY A 128 13.00 -3.72 12.09
C GLY A 128 14.05 -4.39 11.19
N LEU A 129 15.16 -3.71 10.93
CA LEU A 129 16.25 -4.23 10.10
C LEU A 129 16.99 -5.40 10.78
N LEU A 130 17.28 -5.31 12.08
CA LEU A 130 17.89 -6.40 12.85
C LEU A 130 16.99 -7.64 12.88
N LYS A 131 15.68 -7.45 13.05
CA LYS A 131 14.73 -8.56 13.01
C LYS A 131 14.67 -9.20 11.62
N GLY A 132 14.67 -8.39 10.56
CA GLY A 132 14.70 -8.89 9.18
C GLY A 132 16.01 -9.58 8.81
N LEU A 133 17.16 -9.07 9.27
CA LEU A 133 18.45 -9.73 9.12
C LEU A 133 18.49 -11.06 9.90
N GLY A 134 17.85 -11.10 11.07
CA GLY A 134 17.74 -12.30 11.90
C GLY A 134 16.97 -13.45 11.28
N GLU A 135 16.18 -13.20 10.23
CA GLU A 135 15.47 -14.22 9.46
C GLU A 135 16.35 -14.86 8.38
N SER A 136 17.57 -14.37 8.14
CA SER A 136 18.51 -14.91 7.16
C SER A 136 19.89 -15.21 7.76
N ASP A 137 20.68 -16.06 7.09
CA ASP A 137 22.07 -16.30 7.47
C ASP A 137 22.97 -15.06 7.28
N THR A 138 22.47 -14.00 6.64
CA THR A 138 23.24 -12.76 6.39
C THR A 138 23.63 -12.05 7.68
N ILE A 139 22.87 -12.22 8.77
CA ILE A 139 23.21 -11.63 10.07
C ILE A 139 24.54 -12.15 10.63
N ARG A 140 25.05 -13.30 10.16
CA ARG A 140 26.37 -13.83 10.53
C ARG A 140 27.52 -12.89 10.13
N ILE A 141 27.32 -11.99 9.17
CA ILE A 141 28.30 -10.93 8.84
C ILE A 141 28.51 -9.98 10.03
N LEU A 142 27.53 -9.87 10.92
CA LEU A 142 27.60 -9.05 12.14
C LEU A 142 28.03 -9.85 13.38
N ALA A 143 28.42 -11.13 13.22
CA ALA A 143 28.93 -11.95 14.30
C ALA A 143 30.25 -11.39 14.82
N TRP A 144 30.40 -11.33 16.14
CA TRP A 144 31.63 -10.88 16.77
C TRP A 144 32.58 -12.04 17.08
N LYS A 145 32.02 -13.22 17.38
CA LYS A 145 32.77 -14.47 17.58
C LYS A 145 32.28 -15.53 16.59
N SER A 146 33.16 -16.47 16.24
CA SER A 146 32.86 -17.52 15.25
C SER A 146 31.80 -18.52 15.71
N ASP A 147 31.58 -18.64 17.03
CA ASP A 147 30.62 -19.53 17.69
C ASP A 147 29.33 -18.82 18.15
N GLU A 148 29.17 -17.53 17.85
CA GLU A 148 28.01 -16.74 18.30
C GLU A 148 26.71 -17.21 17.59
N SER A 149 25.66 -17.51 18.35
CA SER A 149 24.37 -17.91 17.78
C SER A 149 23.64 -16.71 17.16
N THR A 150 22.80 -16.95 16.15
CA THR A 150 21.97 -15.89 15.53
C THR A 150 21.13 -15.12 16.57
N LYS A 151 20.63 -15.82 17.60
CA LYS A 151 19.85 -15.20 18.68
C LYS A 151 20.70 -14.24 19.52
N ASP A 152 21.96 -14.60 19.77
CA ASP A 152 22.88 -13.77 20.55
C ASP A 152 23.31 -12.52 19.76
N ILE A 153 23.56 -12.67 18.46
CA ILE A 153 23.85 -11.53 17.56
C ILE A 153 22.68 -10.54 17.55
N ILE A 154 21.43 -11.03 17.41
CA ILE A 154 20.23 -10.19 17.45
C ILE A 154 20.09 -9.51 18.82
N LYS A 155 20.24 -10.26 19.92
CA LYS A 155 20.14 -9.73 21.28
C LYS A 155 21.13 -8.60 21.52
N ARG A 156 22.38 -8.79 21.09
CA ARG A 156 23.45 -7.77 21.16
C ARG A 156 23.13 -6.54 20.31
N GLY A 157 22.69 -6.75 19.07
CA GLY A 157 22.23 -5.66 18.20
C GLY A 157 21.08 -4.85 18.81
N ILE A 158 20.09 -5.52 19.39
CA ILE A 158 18.97 -4.88 20.10
C ILE A 158 19.51 -4.04 21.26
N SER A 159 20.41 -4.58 22.09
CA SER A 159 21.03 -3.81 23.19
C SER A 159 21.72 -2.54 22.69
N TYR A 160 22.47 -2.60 21.59
CA TYR A 160 23.16 -1.42 21.03
C TYR A 160 22.18 -0.37 20.51
N VAL A 161 21.08 -0.80 19.87
CA VAL A 161 20.02 0.09 19.40
C VAL A 161 19.29 0.77 20.57
N LEU A 162 19.01 0.03 21.64
CA LEU A 162 18.39 0.57 22.85
C LEU A 162 19.30 1.62 23.52
N LEU A 163 20.60 1.37 23.55
CA LEU A 163 21.60 2.31 24.06
C LEU A 163 21.71 3.58 23.22
N ALA A 164 21.74 3.45 21.91
CA ALA A 164 21.69 4.61 21.02
C ALA A 164 20.36 5.38 21.16
N THR A 165 19.27 4.66 21.43
CA THR A 165 17.94 5.23 21.69
C THR A 165 17.96 6.10 22.95
N ILE A 166 18.64 5.70 24.04
CA ILE A 166 18.80 6.53 25.26
C ILE A 166 19.35 7.91 24.90
N TRP A 167 20.52 7.94 24.27
CA TRP A 167 21.25 9.18 24.00
C TRP A 167 20.51 10.09 23.02
N THR A 168 19.96 9.50 21.96
CA THR A 168 19.15 10.23 20.98
C THR A 168 17.89 10.82 21.62
N ASN A 169 17.26 10.12 22.56
CA ASN A 169 16.07 10.59 23.25
C ASN A 169 16.39 11.69 24.26
N ILE A 170 17.43 11.54 25.08
CA ILE A 170 17.84 12.57 26.04
C ILE A 170 18.12 13.87 25.29
N LEU A 171 18.92 13.81 24.23
CA LEU A 171 19.29 14.99 23.46
C LEU A 171 18.09 15.60 22.75
N ARG A 172 17.22 14.77 22.14
CA ARG A 172 16.01 15.25 21.47
C ARG A 172 15.03 15.91 22.44
N SER A 173 14.77 15.26 23.58
CA SER A 173 13.92 15.81 24.63
C SER A 173 14.51 17.06 25.25
N THR A 174 15.83 17.22 25.23
CA THR A 174 16.51 18.42 25.74
C THR A 174 16.45 19.59 24.75
N MET A 175 16.61 19.32 23.45
CA MET A 175 16.69 20.34 22.42
C MET A 175 15.33 20.73 21.82
N ILE A 176 14.25 19.98 22.10
CA ILE A 176 12.89 20.25 21.62
C ILE A 176 11.94 20.34 22.83
N THR A 177 11.78 21.56 23.34
CA THR A 177 10.88 21.96 24.44
C THR A 177 10.19 23.28 24.11
N GLU A 178 9.20 23.68 24.91
CA GLU A 178 8.44 24.93 24.69
C GLU A 178 9.31 26.19 24.64
N GLU A 179 10.44 26.17 25.36
CA GLU A 179 11.41 27.26 25.45
C GLU A 179 12.78 26.90 24.81
N SER A 180 12.80 25.87 23.95
CA SER A 180 14.04 25.28 23.43
C SER A 180 14.74 26.11 22.33
N PRO A 181 16.08 25.91 22.15
CA PRO A 181 16.85 26.60 21.13
C PRO A 181 16.49 26.21 19.69
N LEU A 182 15.83 25.07 19.45
CA LEU A 182 15.42 24.64 18.10
C LEU A 182 13.98 25.02 17.78
N LEU A 183 13.00 24.43 18.49
CA LEU A 183 11.58 24.57 18.14
C LEU A 183 10.73 25.23 19.24
N GLY A 184 11.34 26.03 20.14
CA GLY A 184 10.61 26.81 21.13
C GLY A 184 9.74 27.91 20.52
N LYS A 185 8.77 28.43 21.29
CA LYS A 185 7.97 29.61 20.90
C LYS A 185 8.86 30.85 20.82
N GLU A 186 8.66 31.69 19.80
CA GLU A 186 9.54 32.82 19.47
C GLU A 186 9.61 33.93 20.53
N GLU A 187 8.64 34.00 21.44
CA GLU A 187 8.42 35.16 22.31
C GLU A 187 9.47 35.37 23.42
N ASN A 188 10.38 34.43 23.70
CA ASN A 188 11.32 34.55 24.83
C ASN A 188 12.76 34.09 24.53
N HIS A 189 13.39 34.58 23.46
CA HIS A 189 14.85 34.44 23.30
C HIS A 189 15.62 35.50 24.11
N HIS A 190 15.54 35.39 25.44
CA HIS A 190 16.57 36.03 26.27
C HIS A 190 17.90 35.28 26.05
N PRO A 191 19.03 35.99 25.93
CA PRO A 191 20.34 35.33 25.83
C PRO A 191 20.53 34.41 27.04
N PHE A 192 21.05 33.20 26.78
CA PHE A 192 21.35 32.17 27.79
C PHE A 192 22.16 32.77 28.94
N LYS A 193 21.51 33.13 30.05
CA LYS A 193 22.19 33.45 31.32
C LYS A 193 22.14 32.22 32.21
N LEU A 194 23.31 31.64 32.46
CA LEU A 194 23.54 30.44 33.27
C LEU A 194 23.39 30.70 34.79
N GLU A 195 22.59 31.69 35.21
CA GLU A 195 22.58 32.12 36.62
C GLU A 195 21.70 31.25 37.52
N ASN A 196 20.86 30.36 36.97
CA ASN A 196 20.01 29.47 37.78
C ASN A 196 19.85 28.07 37.18
N ILE A 197 20.65 27.10 37.64
CA ILE A 197 20.59 25.67 37.24
C ILE A 197 19.19 25.08 37.45
N LYS A 198 18.48 25.46 38.52
CA LYS A 198 17.11 24.97 38.79
C LYS A 198 16.09 25.47 37.76
N HIS A 199 16.24 26.72 37.29
CA HIS A 199 15.39 27.29 36.26
C HIS A 199 15.66 26.63 34.90
N PHE A 200 16.94 26.38 34.58
CA PHE A 200 17.36 25.59 33.42
C PHE A 200 16.80 24.15 33.47
N LEU A 201 16.92 23.52 34.64
CA LEU A 201 16.21 22.32 35.10
C LEU A 201 14.80 22.22 34.52
N ASN A 202 13.95 23.11 34.99
CA ASN A 202 12.52 23.09 34.70
C ASN A 202 12.18 23.36 33.23
N LYS A 203 13.04 24.06 32.47
CA LYS A 203 12.80 24.38 31.04
C LYS A 203 13.04 23.23 30.09
N ILE A 204 13.90 22.30 30.49
CA ILE A 204 14.37 21.20 29.64
C ILE A 204 13.62 19.90 29.95
N MET A 205 13.16 19.76 31.20
CA MET A 205 12.47 18.56 31.64
C MET A 205 11.09 18.42 31.00
N ASN A 206 10.87 17.26 30.38
CA ASN A 206 9.58 16.81 29.87
C ASN A 206 9.30 15.37 30.35
N PRO A 207 8.04 14.89 30.32
CA PRO A 207 7.71 13.55 30.81
C PRO A 207 8.58 12.42 30.18
N PRO A 208 8.88 12.44 28.87
CA PRO A 208 9.81 11.49 28.26
C PRO A 208 11.22 11.51 28.87
N LEU A 209 11.76 12.70 29.18
CA LEU A 209 13.08 12.84 29.79
C LEU A 209 13.09 12.31 31.24
N TYR A 210 12.06 12.62 32.05
CA TYR A 210 11.93 12.06 33.39
C TYR A 210 11.94 10.53 33.38
N ALA A 211 11.17 9.91 32.49
CA ALA A 211 11.12 8.45 32.39
C ALA A 211 12.46 7.84 31.97
N THR A 212 13.18 8.49 31.05
CA THR A 212 14.50 8.01 30.61
C THR A 212 15.53 8.10 31.74
N LEU A 213 15.54 9.19 32.51
CA LEU A 213 16.43 9.34 33.67
C LEU A 213 16.10 8.34 34.79
N LEU A 214 14.81 8.11 35.06
CA LEU A 214 14.36 7.10 36.03
C LEU A 214 14.77 5.69 35.56
N ALA A 215 14.66 5.40 34.27
CA ALA A 215 15.07 4.12 33.70
C ALA A 215 16.58 3.90 33.79
N LEU A 216 17.38 4.95 33.58
CA LEU A 216 18.83 4.90 33.79
C LEU A 216 19.18 4.63 35.26
N LEU A 217 18.45 5.21 36.21
CA LEU A 217 18.63 4.90 37.63
C LEU A 217 18.29 3.43 37.94
N VAL A 218 17.20 2.91 37.38
CA VAL A 218 16.81 1.49 37.55
C VAL A 218 17.84 0.56 36.92
N SER A 219 18.35 0.90 35.73
CA SER A 219 19.39 0.15 35.04
C SER A 219 20.74 0.17 35.78
N ALA A 220 21.09 1.31 36.40
CA ALA A 220 22.35 1.48 37.13
C ALA A 220 22.42 0.72 38.45
N ILE A 221 21.28 0.36 39.05
CA ILE A 221 21.21 -0.34 40.34
C ILE A 221 20.75 -1.78 40.09
N PRO A 222 21.65 -2.79 40.06
CA PRO A 222 21.32 -4.17 39.72
C PRO A 222 20.19 -4.76 40.55
N TYR A 223 20.16 -4.45 41.85
CA TYR A 223 19.07 -4.86 42.75
C TYR A 223 17.72 -4.33 42.29
N LEU A 224 17.63 -3.02 41.98
CA LEU A 224 16.40 -2.39 41.52
C LEU A 224 15.95 -2.99 40.18
N ARG A 225 16.87 -3.19 39.23
CA ARG A 225 16.58 -3.88 37.96
C ARG A 225 16.02 -5.29 38.19
N SER A 226 16.60 -6.06 39.10
CA SER A 226 16.16 -7.43 39.41
C SER A 226 14.75 -7.50 39.97
N LEU A 227 14.30 -6.47 40.70
CA LEU A 227 12.93 -6.39 41.23
C LEU A 227 11.87 -6.26 40.13
N PHE A 228 12.22 -5.68 38.98
CA PHE A 228 11.31 -5.45 37.86
C PHE A 228 11.43 -6.46 36.71
N PHE A 229 12.63 -6.99 36.44
CA PHE A 229 12.93 -7.68 35.18
C PHE A 229 13.56 -9.08 35.31
N SER A 230 13.75 -9.61 36.53
CA SER A 230 14.17 -11.02 36.72
C SER A 230 13.02 -12.00 36.43
N GLU A 231 13.34 -13.28 36.17
CA GLU A 231 12.34 -14.33 35.87
C GLU A 231 11.24 -14.45 36.94
N ASN A 232 11.58 -14.19 38.21
CA ASN A 232 10.64 -14.19 39.35
C ASN A 232 10.52 -12.81 40.01
N ALA A 233 10.63 -11.74 39.22
CA ALA A 233 10.58 -10.37 39.71
C ALA A 233 9.25 -10.05 40.44
N PRO A 234 9.29 -9.61 41.71
CA PRO A 234 8.07 -9.29 42.47
C PRO A 234 7.28 -8.11 41.89
N LEU A 235 7.96 -7.19 41.19
CA LEU A 235 7.33 -6.05 40.51
C LEU A 235 7.14 -6.30 39.01
N SER A 236 7.21 -7.56 38.54
CA SER A 236 6.93 -7.91 37.15
C SER A 236 5.58 -7.42 36.62
N PRO A 237 4.48 -7.33 37.41
CA PRO A 237 3.23 -6.74 36.90
C PRO A 237 3.38 -5.26 36.49
N ILE A 238 4.25 -4.50 37.17
CA ILE A 238 4.52 -3.10 36.85
C ILE A 238 5.31 -3.01 35.54
N SER A 239 6.39 -3.77 35.40
CA SER A 239 7.20 -3.76 34.18
C SER A 239 6.42 -4.26 32.96
N LEU A 240 5.59 -5.29 33.10
CA LEU A 240 4.69 -5.78 32.06
C LEU A 240 3.63 -4.73 31.65
N THR A 241 3.09 -3.99 32.61
CA THR A 241 2.14 -2.90 32.35
C THR A 241 2.82 -1.76 31.59
N ILE A 242 4.00 -1.35 32.04
CA ILE A 242 4.79 -0.30 31.37
C ILE A 242 5.14 -0.73 29.94
N ASP A 243 5.55 -1.97 29.73
CA ASP A 243 5.88 -2.48 28.39
C ASP A 243 4.66 -2.52 27.47
N SER A 244 3.51 -2.99 27.99
CA SER A 244 2.24 -3.01 27.26
C SER A 244 1.80 -1.60 26.84
N LEU A 245 1.86 -0.62 27.76
CA LEU A 245 1.56 0.79 27.46
C LEU A 245 2.55 1.39 26.46
N GLY A 246 3.84 1.05 26.59
CA GLY A 246 4.89 1.50 25.69
C GLY A 246 4.70 1.03 24.26
N SER A 247 4.27 -0.23 24.07
CA SER A 247 4.07 -0.85 22.76
C SER A 247 3.06 -0.11 21.85
N VAL A 248 2.12 0.63 22.44
CA VAL A 248 1.08 1.39 21.73
C VAL A 248 1.60 2.70 21.14
N THR A 249 2.72 3.22 21.64
CA THR A 249 3.26 4.55 21.29
C THR A 249 3.47 4.72 19.78
N VAL A 250 4.23 3.81 19.15
CA VAL A 250 4.57 3.93 17.72
C VAL A 250 3.34 3.83 16.83
N PRO A 251 2.47 2.80 16.97
CA PRO A 251 1.18 2.74 16.27
C PRO A 251 0.34 4.01 16.39
N LEU A 252 0.16 4.53 17.61
CA LEU A 252 -0.72 5.66 17.87
C LEU A 252 -0.14 6.98 17.35
N THR A 253 1.18 7.17 17.43
CA THR A 253 1.84 8.32 16.79
C THR A 253 1.65 8.31 15.27
N LEU A 254 1.78 7.15 14.62
CA LEU A 254 1.60 7.04 13.16
C LEU A 254 0.14 7.30 12.73
N ILE A 255 -0.83 6.82 13.51
CA ILE A 255 -2.25 7.14 13.30
C ILE A 255 -2.50 8.64 13.49
N THR A 256 -1.94 9.25 14.53
CA THR A 256 -2.10 10.68 14.81
C THR A 256 -1.49 11.55 13.71
N LEU A 257 -0.30 11.18 13.22
CA LEU A 257 0.35 11.79 12.06
C LEU A 257 -0.53 11.70 10.81
N GLY A 258 -1.06 10.51 10.51
CA GLY A 258 -2.00 10.28 9.41
C GLY A 258 -3.23 11.18 9.46
N ALA A 259 -3.81 11.29 10.65
CA ALA A 259 -4.98 12.12 10.92
C ALA A 259 -4.69 13.62 10.69
N GLN A 260 -3.46 14.07 10.99
CA GLN A 260 -3.03 15.45 10.75
C GLN A 260 -2.81 15.75 9.28
N LEU A 261 -2.31 14.79 8.49
CA LEU A 261 -2.16 14.96 7.04
C LEU A 261 -3.47 15.28 6.33
N LYS A 262 -4.58 14.73 6.81
CA LYS A 262 -5.91 15.08 6.30
C LYS A 262 -6.28 16.54 6.56
N ASN A 263 -5.78 17.12 7.65
CA ASN A 263 -6.06 18.50 8.06
C ASN A 263 -4.97 19.49 7.62
N LEU A 264 -3.92 19.02 6.95
CA LEU A 264 -2.77 19.83 6.55
C LEU A 264 -3.17 20.83 5.45
N PRO A 265 -2.88 22.14 5.61
CA PRO A 265 -3.06 23.11 4.54
C PRO A 265 -2.20 22.70 3.33
N ARG A 266 -2.82 22.54 2.15
CA ARG A 266 -2.14 22.12 0.91
C ARG A 266 -1.02 23.10 0.47
N THR A 267 -1.02 24.32 0.98
CA THR A 267 -0.04 25.38 0.68
C THR A 267 1.28 25.17 1.40
N LYS A 268 1.27 24.78 2.69
CA LYS A 268 2.49 24.63 3.49
C LYS A 268 3.47 23.61 2.94
N GLY A 269 3.00 22.46 2.46
CA GLY A 269 3.86 21.44 1.87
C GLY A 269 4.62 21.92 0.62
N LYS A 270 4.03 22.84 -0.14
CA LYS A 270 4.69 23.47 -1.31
C LYS A 270 5.69 24.53 -0.88
N GLU A 271 5.36 25.32 0.16
CA GLU A 271 6.21 26.39 0.68
C GLU A 271 7.54 25.86 1.22
N ILE A 272 7.53 24.72 1.93
CA ILE A 272 8.75 24.14 2.52
C ILE A 272 9.38 23.02 1.67
N PHE A 273 8.96 22.86 0.41
CA PHE A 273 9.39 21.72 -0.42
C PHE A 273 10.93 21.68 -0.60
N SER A 274 11.56 22.83 -0.88
CA SER A 274 13.03 22.92 -1.00
C SER A 274 13.74 22.55 0.31
N THR A 275 13.16 22.94 1.45
CA THR A 275 13.67 22.56 2.78
C THR A 275 13.56 21.05 3.00
N ILE A 276 12.43 20.44 2.65
CA ILE A 276 12.25 18.98 2.74
C ILE A 276 13.28 18.25 1.87
N LEU A 277 13.44 18.67 0.61
CA LEU A 277 14.43 18.09 -0.30
C LEU A 277 15.84 18.17 0.28
N TYR A 278 16.21 19.32 0.84
CA TYR A 278 17.52 19.52 1.45
C TYR A 278 17.74 18.61 2.67
N ILE A 279 16.76 18.49 3.56
CA ILE A 279 16.82 17.59 4.71
C ILE A 279 16.99 16.14 4.23
N MET A 280 16.22 15.72 3.22
CA MET A 280 16.29 14.34 2.69
C MET A 280 17.64 14.05 2.04
N PHE A 281 18.16 14.98 1.24
CA PHE A 281 19.47 14.85 0.61
C PHE A 281 20.57 14.69 1.65
N ASN A 282 20.55 15.49 2.72
CA ASN A 282 21.53 15.37 3.79
C ASN A 282 21.43 14.01 4.49
N ARG A 283 20.23 13.49 4.73
CA ARG A 283 20.04 12.28 5.53
C ARG A 283 20.26 10.96 4.80
N PHE A 284 20.02 10.95 3.49
CA PHE A 284 20.14 9.73 2.69
C PHE A 284 21.42 9.70 1.85
N ILE A 285 22.13 10.82 1.71
CA ILE A 285 23.38 10.90 0.95
C ILE A 285 24.54 11.40 1.81
N ILE A 286 24.48 12.66 2.28
CA ILE A 286 25.64 13.30 2.93
C ILE A 286 25.99 12.61 4.26
N MET A 287 25.03 12.49 5.18
CA MET A 287 25.24 11.92 6.50
C MET A 287 25.64 10.43 6.44
N PRO A 288 25.06 9.57 5.60
CA PRO A 288 25.56 8.20 5.41
C PRO A 288 27.02 8.14 4.96
N LEU A 289 27.43 8.98 4.00
CA LEU A 289 28.82 9.05 3.54
C LEU A 289 29.76 9.50 4.66
N ILE A 290 29.38 10.53 5.40
CA ILE A 290 30.12 11.03 6.57
C ILE A 290 30.21 9.94 7.66
N GLY A 291 29.10 9.25 7.92
CA GLY A 291 29.02 8.17 8.90
C GLY A 291 29.97 7.03 8.54
N ILE A 292 29.94 6.56 7.30
CA ILE A 292 30.87 5.52 6.81
C ILE A 292 32.32 6.00 6.96
N ALA A 293 32.65 7.22 6.52
CA ALA A 293 34.00 7.76 6.63
C ALA A 293 34.49 7.83 8.09
N ILE A 294 33.67 8.37 9.00
CA ILE A 294 34.01 8.48 10.42
C ILE A 294 34.21 7.11 11.05
N ILE A 295 33.38 6.13 10.74
CA ILE A 295 33.52 4.78 11.31
C ILE A 295 34.74 4.07 10.74
N LEU A 296 35.03 4.18 9.44
CA LEU A 296 36.26 3.62 8.87
C LEU A 296 37.54 4.21 9.50
N LEU A 297 37.52 5.50 9.86
CA LEU A 297 38.64 6.17 10.52
C LEU A 297 38.75 5.86 12.01
N THR A 298 37.64 5.61 12.70
CA THR A 298 37.59 5.47 14.16
C THR A 298 37.43 4.03 14.66
N ARG A 299 37.20 3.05 13.78
CA ARG A 299 36.92 1.65 14.16
C ARG A 299 37.95 0.98 15.07
N ASN A 300 39.18 1.50 15.11
CA ASN A 300 40.27 0.98 15.96
C ASN A 300 40.31 1.62 17.36
N TRP A 301 39.46 2.61 17.66
CA TRP A 301 39.49 3.36 18.92
C TRP A 301 38.59 2.78 20.01
N TYR A 302 37.69 1.88 19.64
CA TYR A 302 36.72 1.24 20.54
C TYR A 302 36.59 -0.24 20.17
N ILE A 303 35.63 -0.93 20.81
CA ILE A 303 35.44 -2.38 20.65
C ILE A 303 35.29 -2.71 19.16
N ASN A 304 36.14 -3.64 18.71
CA ASN A 304 36.17 -4.14 17.34
C ASN A 304 35.05 -5.16 17.13
N ASP A 305 33.82 -4.65 17.10
CA ASP A 305 32.58 -5.40 16.95
C ASP A 305 31.84 -4.93 15.68
N PRO A 306 31.66 -5.80 14.66
CA PRO A 306 30.96 -5.46 13.42
C PRO A 306 29.53 -4.95 13.62
N MET A 307 28.80 -5.44 14.62
CA MET A 307 27.46 -4.94 14.94
C MET A 307 27.53 -3.52 15.46
N LEU A 308 28.53 -3.19 16.29
CA LEU A 308 28.70 -1.84 16.82
C LEU A 308 28.93 -0.87 15.65
N TRP A 309 29.83 -1.20 14.72
CA TRP A 309 30.06 -0.39 13.52
C TRP A 309 28.79 -0.20 12.69
N PHE A 310 28.04 -1.28 12.48
CA PHE A 310 26.78 -1.23 11.77
C PHE A 310 25.78 -0.28 12.43
N ILE A 311 25.59 -0.37 13.75
CA ILE A 311 24.71 0.54 14.50
C ILE A 311 25.22 1.98 14.41
N LEU A 312 26.52 2.22 14.56
CA LEU A 312 27.09 3.56 14.49
C LEU A 312 26.91 4.18 13.10
N ILE A 313 27.08 3.44 12.00
CA ILE A 313 26.78 3.95 10.65
C ILE A 313 25.28 4.28 10.53
N MET A 314 24.42 3.40 11.03
CA MET A 314 22.97 3.59 10.99
C MET A 314 22.50 4.79 11.82
N LEU A 315 23.27 5.26 12.82
CA LEU A 315 22.99 6.51 13.53
C LEU A 315 23.10 7.76 12.64
N ALA A 316 23.82 7.69 11.52
CA ALA A 316 23.87 8.77 10.54
C ALA A 316 22.78 8.63 9.45
N CYS A 317 22.10 7.48 9.38
CA CYS A 317 21.21 7.12 8.28
C CYS A 317 19.72 7.20 8.67
N GLY A 318 18.85 7.22 7.65
CA GLY A 318 17.41 7.00 7.78
C GLY A 318 16.57 8.27 7.72
N PRO A 319 15.23 8.16 7.84
CA PRO A 319 14.30 9.28 7.78
C PRO A 319 14.21 10.04 9.12
N PRO A 320 13.67 11.29 9.12
CA PRO A 320 13.44 12.05 10.34
C PRO A 320 12.64 11.30 11.40
N ALA A 321 12.99 11.54 12.67
CA ALA A 321 12.40 10.83 13.80
C ALA A 321 10.89 11.13 13.89
N VAL A 322 10.09 10.07 13.91
CA VAL A 322 8.63 10.18 14.12
C VAL A 322 8.33 10.85 15.48
N ASN A 323 9.17 10.63 16.49
CA ASN A 323 9.04 11.25 17.80
C ASN A 323 9.24 12.78 17.80
N CYS A 324 9.90 13.35 16.79
CA CYS A 324 9.94 14.82 16.62
C CYS A 324 8.52 15.38 16.42
N MET A 325 7.62 14.62 15.78
CA MET A 325 6.22 15.02 15.61
C MET A 325 5.50 15.14 16.95
N ASN A 326 5.71 14.18 17.85
CA ASN A 326 5.10 14.23 19.17
C ASN A 326 5.59 15.49 19.91
N LEU A 327 6.88 15.76 19.87
CA LEU A 327 7.44 16.93 20.56
C LEU A 327 6.97 18.26 19.95
N THR A 328 6.85 18.39 18.62
CA THR A 328 6.26 19.59 18.00
C THR A 328 4.77 19.76 18.32
N GLN A 329 4.04 18.65 18.49
CA GLN A 329 2.66 18.70 18.98
C GLN A 329 2.58 19.25 20.40
N PHE A 330 3.49 18.83 21.27
CA PHE A 330 3.57 19.32 22.64
C PHE A 330 3.93 20.81 22.70
N THR A 331 4.96 21.23 21.96
CA THR A 331 5.40 22.63 21.97
C THR A 331 4.42 23.59 21.30
N GLY A 332 3.55 23.07 20.43
CA GLY A 332 2.62 23.90 19.66
C GLY A 332 3.23 24.54 18.41
N THR A 333 4.47 24.20 18.06
CA THR A 333 5.27 24.86 17.01
C THR A 333 5.63 23.88 15.90
N PHE A 334 5.68 24.33 14.64
CA PHE A 334 6.10 23.52 13.48
C PHE A 334 5.36 22.18 13.28
N GLN A 335 4.13 22.04 13.81
CA GLN A 335 3.36 20.79 13.73
C GLN A 335 3.08 20.40 12.28
N GLU A 336 2.66 21.36 11.47
CA GLU A 336 2.26 21.13 10.09
C GLU A 336 3.48 20.86 9.20
N GLU A 337 4.56 21.59 9.42
CA GLU A 337 5.84 21.46 8.73
C GLU A 337 6.48 20.11 9.03
N MET A 338 6.47 19.68 10.30
CA MET A 338 6.96 18.36 10.70
C MET A 338 6.09 17.24 10.14
N ALA A 339 4.76 17.40 10.11
CA ALA A 339 3.86 16.44 9.47
C ALA A 339 4.15 16.31 7.97
N ALA A 340 4.34 17.44 7.27
CA ALA A 340 4.70 17.47 5.86
C ALA A 340 6.07 16.81 5.63
N LEU A 341 7.10 17.18 6.39
CA LEU A 341 8.43 16.57 6.29
C LEU A 341 8.36 15.05 6.48
N LEU A 342 7.64 14.56 7.49
CA LEU A 342 7.50 13.13 7.75
C LEU A 342 6.68 12.40 6.68
N PHE A 343 5.70 13.07 6.06
CA PHE A 343 4.95 12.51 4.95
C PHE A 343 5.79 12.42 3.68
N TYR A 344 6.40 13.53 3.27
CA TYR A 344 7.21 13.58 2.06
C TYR A 344 8.48 12.74 2.18
N SER A 345 9.14 12.71 3.34
CA SER A 345 10.30 11.81 3.56
C SER A 345 9.96 10.33 3.38
N LYS A 346 8.73 9.92 3.72
CA LYS A 346 8.23 8.56 3.51
C LYS A 346 7.77 8.33 2.06
N TYR A 347 7.32 9.37 1.37
CA TYR A 347 6.88 9.32 -0.03
C TYR A 347 8.05 9.46 -1.04
N GLN A 348 9.18 10.03 -0.63
CA GLN A 348 10.32 10.29 -1.52
C GLN A 348 11.19 9.05 -1.81
N GLN A 349 10.95 7.92 -1.13
CA GLN A 349 11.40 6.62 -1.62
C GLN A 349 10.73 6.23 -2.95
N ASP A 350 9.58 6.85 -3.31
CA ASP A 350 8.87 6.61 -4.57
C ASP A 350 8.97 7.76 -5.60
N TYR A 351 9.35 8.99 -5.19
CA TYR A 351 9.22 10.21 -6.03
C TYR A 351 10.41 10.51 -6.98
N ILE A 352 11.57 9.87 -6.81
CA ILE A 352 12.73 10.05 -7.72
C ILE A 352 12.41 9.62 -9.16
N LYS A 353 11.33 8.86 -9.38
CA LYS A 353 10.85 8.43 -10.71
C LYS A 353 10.15 9.54 -11.51
N THR A 354 9.59 10.58 -10.88
CA THR A 354 8.78 11.59 -11.59
C THR A 354 9.60 12.70 -12.25
N ILE A 355 10.74 13.08 -11.65
CA ILE A 355 11.58 14.18 -12.18
C ILE A 355 12.42 13.72 -13.39
N ALA A 356 12.82 12.44 -13.44
CA ALA A 356 13.49 11.86 -14.61
C ALA A 356 12.55 11.76 -15.85
N TYR A 357 11.23 11.76 -15.63
CA TYR A 357 10.24 11.65 -16.70
C TYR A 357 10.03 12.96 -17.47
N HIS A 358 10.25 14.12 -16.83
CA HIS A 358 10.03 15.41 -17.50
C HIS A 358 11.21 15.86 -18.36
N ASN A 359 12.43 15.42 -18.08
CA ASN A 359 13.61 15.79 -18.89
C ASN A 359 13.81 14.94 -20.16
N ASN A 360 13.13 13.79 -20.29
CA ASN A 360 13.24 12.95 -21.49
C ASN A 360 12.23 13.27 -22.60
N ASN A 361 11.19 14.08 -22.31
CA ASN A 361 10.19 14.46 -23.30
C ASN A 361 10.58 15.67 -24.16
N SER A 362 11.75 16.29 -23.93
CA SER A 362 12.29 17.36 -24.76
C SER A 362 13.32 16.89 -25.80
N ILE A 363 13.67 15.60 -25.83
CA ILE A 363 14.72 15.08 -26.72
C ILE A 363 14.19 14.13 -27.80
N ASN A 364 13.01 13.51 -27.63
CA ASN A 364 12.49 12.49 -28.57
C ASN A 364 11.38 13.02 -29.50
N SER A 365 11.59 14.19 -30.11
CA SER A 365 10.83 14.64 -31.28
C SER A 365 11.71 14.66 -32.52
N SER A 366 12.25 13.51 -32.92
CA SER A 366 12.73 13.30 -34.28
C SER A 366 12.92 11.82 -34.60
N SER A 367 12.56 11.48 -35.83
CA SER A 367 12.79 10.25 -36.57
C SER A 367 11.81 9.07 -36.40
N HIS A 368 11.07 8.91 -37.50
CA HIS A 368 10.18 7.85 -37.94
C HIS A 368 10.94 6.57 -38.37
N ASN A 369 10.15 5.49 -38.41
CA ASN A 369 10.23 4.30 -39.29
C ASN A 369 11.37 3.29 -39.07
N ASP A 370 11.02 2.04 -38.74
CA ASP A 370 10.88 0.98 -39.76
C ASP A 370 10.34 -0.36 -39.19
N ASN A 371 9.58 -1.05 -40.04
CA ASN A 371 9.01 -2.39 -39.85
C ASN A 371 10.09 -3.48 -40.05
N SER A 372 10.03 -4.59 -39.31
CA SER A 372 9.96 -5.96 -39.87
C SER A 372 10.11 -7.09 -38.82
N ILE A 373 9.08 -7.94 -38.84
CA ILE A 373 8.95 -9.38 -38.54
C ILE A 373 10.25 -10.20 -38.43
N ILE A 374 10.34 -11.10 -37.43
CA ILE A 374 10.56 -12.57 -37.57
C ILE A 374 10.36 -13.25 -36.21
N TYR A 375 9.36 -14.15 -36.16
CA TYR A 375 9.24 -15.19 -35.14
C TYR A 375 10.25 -16.30 -35.43
N SER A 376 11.03 -16.71 -34.43
CA SER A 376 11.61 -18.07 -34.43
C SER A 376 11.42 -18.71 -33.07
N SER A 377 10.63 -19.78 -33.08
CA SER A 377 10.43 -20.71 -31.98
C SER A 377 11.68 -21.54 -31.77
N LYS A 378 12.21 -21.57 -30.55
CA LYS A 378 12.95 -22.73 -30.04
C LYS A 378 12.42 -23.10 -28.66
N ASN A 379 11.60 -24.15 -28.67
CA ASN A 379 11.38 -25.02 -27.53
C ASN A 379 12.74 -25.55 -27.06
N ASN A 380 13.12 -25.26 -25.82
CA ASN A 380 14.05 -26.09 -25.09
C ASN A 380 13.37 -26.47 -23.77
N SER A 381 12.91 -27.72 -23.75
CA SER A 381 12.58 -28.49 -22.57
C SER A 381 13.77 -28.52 -21.60
N ILE A 382 13.62 -27.90 -20.44
CA ILE A 382 14.45 -28.19 -19.28
C ILE A 382 13.53 -28.81 -18.23
N ASN A 383 13.46 -30.14 -18.27
CA ASN A 383 13.14 -30.93 -17.09
C ASN A 383 14.33 -30.80 -16.15
N SER A 384 14.20 -29.99 -15.10
CA SER A 384 15.01 -30.13 -13.89
C SER A 384 14.09 -30.51 -12.75
N SER A 385 14.24 -31.77 -12.34
CA SER A 385 13.73 -32.36 -11.12
C SER A 385 13.98 -31.44 -9.92
N ILE A 386 12.92 -30.79 -9.44
CA ILE A 386 12.90 -30.13 -8.14
C ILE A 386 12.96 -31.23 -7.09
N HIS A 387 14.15 -31.49 -6.55
CA HIS A 387 14.29 -32.15 -5.27
C HIS A 387 13.64 -31.27 -4.21
N THR A 388 12.51 -31.73 -3.70
CA THR A 388 11.77 -31.20 -2.57
C THR A 388 12.61 -31.34 -1.30
N SER A 389 13.49 -30.38 -1.05
CA SER A 389 13.96 -30.09 0.30
C SER A 389 12.80 -29.44 1.06
N SER A 390 12.56 -29.92 2.28
CA SER A 390 11.41 -29.65 3.14
C SER A 390 10.94 -28.18 3.10
N ASN A 391 9.85 -27.98 2.35
CA ASN A 391 9.10 -26.74 2.21
C ASN A 391 8.74 -26.12 3.57
N SER A 392 9.28 -24.95 3.89
CA SER A 392 8.48 -23.99 4.65
C SER A 392 7.39 -23.48 3.70
N LEU A 393 6.26 -24.19 3.65
CA LEU A 393 5.07 -23.67 2.98
C LEU A 393 4.83 -22.25 3.49
N PRO A 394 4.51 -21.28 2.60
CA PRO A 394 4.09 -19.97 3.07
C PRO A 394 2.97 -20.16 4.09
N LEU A 395 3.08 -19.51 5.25
CA LEU A 395 2.10 -19.61 6.35
C LEU A 395 0.64 -19.45 5.86
N PHE A 396 0.46 -18.73 4.75
CA PHE A 396 -0.79 -18.59 4.02
C PHE A 396 -0.56 -18.74 2.51
N ASN A 397 -1.25 -19.68 1.86
CA ASN A 397 -1.29 -19.80 0.40
C ASN A 397 -2.25 -18.74 -0.18
N TYR A 398 -1.88 -17.46 -0.09
CA TYR A 398 -2.69 -16.33 -0.57
C TYR A 398 -3.25 -16.52 -2.00
N PRO A 399 -2.48 -17.02 -2.99
CA PRO A 399 -3.00 -17.31 -4.32
C PRO A 399 -4.25 -18.19 -4.35
N SER A 400 -4.34 -19.21 -3.47
CA SER A 400 -5.52 -20.10 -3.40
C SER A 400 -6.81 -19.39 -2.91
N PHE A 401 -6.67 -18.30 -2.16
CA PHE A 401 -7.78 -17.51 -1.63
C PHE A 401 -8.30 -16.45 -2.61
N ILE A 402 -7.60 -16.19 -3.73
CA ILE A 402 -8.03 -15.20 -4.72
C ILE A 402 -9.25 -15.75 -5.48
N LYS A 403 -10.43 -15.18 -5.23
CA LYS A 403 -11.70 -15.55 -5.90
C LYS A 403 -12.20 -14.51 -6.89
N HIS A 404 -11.68 -13.28 -6.83
CA HIS A 404 -12.12 -12.16 -7.65
C HIS A 404 -10.93 -11.53 -8.36
N LEU A 405 -10.92 -11.61 -9.69
CA LEU A 405 -9.86 -11.03 -10.51
C LEU A 405 -10.42 -9.91 -11.39
N ASN A 406 -9.77 -8.75 -11.33
CA ASN A 406 -9.90 -7.71 -12.35
C ASN A 406 -8.63 -7.76 -13.20
N TYR A 407 -8.75 -8.37 -14.38
CA TYR A 407 -7.63 -8.71 -15.25
C TYR A 407 -6.86 -7.46 -15.67
N ASP A 408 -7.57 -6.41 -16.08
CA ASP A 408 -6.97 -5.14 -16.49
C ASP A 408 -6.34 -4.36 -15.37
N ARG A 409 -6.89 -4.39 -14.16
CA ARG A 409 -6.24 -3.74 -13.02
C ARG A 409 -4.94 -4.46 -12.66
N LEU A 410 -4.95 -5.79 -12.67
CA LEU A 410 -3.73 -6.57 -12.45
C LEU A 410 -2.70 -6.24 -13.53
N TYR A 411 -3.12 -6.29 -14.80
CA TYR A 411 -2.26 -5.95 -15.92
C TYR A 411 -1.72 -4.52 -15.82
N ASN A 412 -2.55 -3.51 -15.56
CA ASN A 412 -2.11 -2.11 -15.43
C ASN A 412 -1.16 -1.90 -14.24
N SER A 413 -1.34 -2.66 -13.15
CA SER A 413 -0.40 -2.66 -12.03
C SER A 413 0.96 -3.24 -12.43
N ILE A 414 0.95 -4.35 -13.19
CA ILE A 414 2.16 -4.97 -13.73
C ILE A 414 2.83 -4.04 -14.73
N ASP A 415 2.09 -3.46 -15.68
CA ASP A 415 2.60 -2.52 -16.68
C ASP A 415 3.27 -1.30 -16.01
N ARG A 416 2.61 -0.71 -15.00
CA ARG A 416 3.22 0.39 -14.22
C ARG A 416 4.47 -0.06 -13.48
N TRP A 417 4.48 -1.28 -12.94
CA TRP A 417 5.64 -1.84 -12.25
C TRP A 417 6.80 -2.13 -13.22
N CYS A 418 6.53 -2.69 -14.40
CA CYS A 418 7.53 -2.92 -15.45
C CYS A 418 8.10 -1.60 -15.98
N LYS A 419 7.25 -0.60 -16.26
CA LYS A 419 7.68 0.75 -16.69
C LYS A 419 8.44 1.53 -15.63
N MET A 420 8.29 1.14 -14.37
CA MET A 420 9.05 1.69 -13.26
C MET A 420 10.52 1.22 -13.25
N GLU A 421 10.89 0.21 -14.04
CA GLU A 421 12.23 -0.36 -14.13
C GLU A 421 12.88 -0.02 -15.49
N ARG A 422 14.08 0.58 -15.47
CA ARG A 422 14.70 1.29 -16.63
C ARG A 422 15.18 0.39 -17.79
N TYR A 423 15.13 -0.92 -17.66
CA TYR A 423 15.75 -1.88 -18.63
C TYR A 423 14.83 -3.03 -19.03
N ILE A 424 13.53 -2.91 -18.78
CA ILE A 424 12.57 -4.00 -19.01
C ILE A 424 11.94 -3.82 -20.40
N PRO A 425 12.12 -4.75 -21.35
CA PRO A 425 11.51 -4.64 -22.68
C PRO A 425 9.97 -4.67 -22.61
N ASP A 426 9.30 -4.01 -23.56
CA ASP A 426 7.83 -3.83 -23.69
C ASP A 426 6.99 -5.13 -23.78
N THR A 427 7.59 -6.29 -23.54
CA THR A 427 6.95 -7.60 -23.54
C THR A 427 6.95 -8.27 -22.16
N MET A 428 7.70 -7.73 -21.19
CA MET A 428 7.88 -8.34 -19.86
C MET A 428 6.62 -8.30 -19.01
N GLU A 429 5.73 -7.35 -19.22
CA GLU A 429 4.41 -7.37 -18.59
C GLU A 429 3.64 -8.67 -18.86
N VAL A 430 3.79 -9.28 -20.05
CA VAL A 430 3.10 -10.51 -20.46
C VAL A 430 3.72 -11.69 -19.73
N TYR A 431 5.05 -11.73 -19.62
CA TYR A 431 5.76 -12.79 -18.89
C TYR A 431 5.45 -12.74 -17.39
N VAL A 432 5.41 -11.56 -16.79
CA VAL A 432 5.05 -11.38 -15.38
C VAL A 432 3.59 -11.75 -15.13
N MET A 433 2.69 -11.30 -16.02
CA MET A 433 1.27 -11.68 -15.96
C MET A 433 1.11 -13.20 -16.06
N ARG A 434 1.80 -13.85 -17.02
CA ARG A 434 1.81 -15.30 -17.19
C ARG A 434 2.29 -16.01 -15.92
N ALA A 435 3.40 -15.58 -15.34
CA ALA A 435 3.95 -16.19 -14.13
C ALA A 435 2.98 -16.09 -12.94
N LEU A 436 2.34 -14.93 -12.74
CA LEU A 436 1.37 -14.74 -11.66
C LEU A 436 0.09 -15.55 -11.87
N LEU A 437 -0.40 -15.64 -13.10
CA LEU A 437 -1.56 -16.47 -13.46
C LEU A 437 -1.26 -17.95 -13.26
N ARG A 438 -0.07 -18.43 -13.65
CA ARG A 438 0.37 -19.81 -13.42
C ARG A 438 0.50 -20.11 -11.93
N LEU A 439 1.11 -19.22 -11.15
CA LEU A 439 1.18 -19.37 -9.69
C LEU A 439 -0.22 -19.50 -9.06
N MET A 440 -1.20 -18.73 -9.53
CA MET A 440 -2.60 -18.86 -9.08
C MET A 440 -3.23 -20.19 -9.48
N ALA A 441 -2.92 -20.71 -10.67
CA ALA A 441 -3.39 -22.02 -11.11
C ALA A 441 -2.76 -23.17 -10.30
N ASP A 442 -1.42 -23.18 -10.18
CA ASP A 442 -0.63 -24.22 -9.50
C ASP A 442 -0.94 -24.32 -8.00
N SER A 443 -1.31 -23.19 -7.39
CA SER A 443 -1.69 -23.12 -5.97
C SER A 443 -3.12 -23.60 -5.66
N GLY A 444 -3.87 -24.06 -6.66
CA GLY A 444 -5.28 -24.47 -6.51
C GLY A 444 -6.25 -23.28 -6.43
N GLY A 445 -5.85 -22.10 -6.91
CA GLY A 445 -6.73 -20.95 -7.05
C GLY A 445 -7.93 -21.27 -7.96
N ILE A 446 -9.10 -20.77 -7.58
CA ILE A 446 -10.33 -20.93 -8.37
C ILE A 446 -11.02 -19.57 -8.40
N LEU A 447 -11.14 -18.97 -9.58
CA LEU A 447 -11.83 -17.69 -9.72
C LEU A 447 -13.35 -17.89 -9.81
N THR A 448 -14.07 -17.13 -9.00
CA THR A 448 -15.54 -17.03 -9.07
C THR A 448 -16.00 -15.75 -9.78
N THR A 449 -15.16 -14.72 -9.82
CA THR A 449 -15.46 -13.45 -10.49
C THR A 449 -14.31 -13.02 -11.37
N LEU A 450 -14.62 -12.65 -12.60
CA LEU A 450 -13.68 -12.13 -13.58
C LEU A 450 -14.20 -10.83 -14.16
N LYS A 451 -13.35 -9.79 -14.19
CA LYS A 451 -13.62 -8.52 -14.87
C LYS A 451 -12.54 -8.24 -15.91
N ILE A 452 -12.96 -7.97 -17.14
CA ILE A 452 -12.11 -7.67 -18.29
C ILE A 452 -12.62 -6.37 -18.93
N HIS A 453 -11.77 -5.37 -19.00
CA HIS A 453 -12.00 -3.99 -19.39
C HIS A 453 -10.83 -3.45 -20.23
N PRO A 454 -10.59 -3.99 -21.44
CA PRO A 454 -9.49 -3.59 -22.31
C PRO A 454 -9.47 -2.07 -22.51
N LYS A 455 -8.33 -1.45 -22.16
CA LYS A 455 -8.07 -0.02 -22.40
C LYS A 455 -7.11 0.25 -23.55
N HIS A 456 -6.41 -0.77 -24.02
CA HIS A 456 -5.36 -0.67 -25.04
C HIS A 456 -5.56 -1.77 -26.09
N SER A 457 -5.17 -1.48 -27.33
CA SER A 457 -5.36 -2.32 -28.52
C SER A 457 -4.42 -3.53 -28.61
N SER A 458 -3.49 -3.74 -27.66
CA SER A 458 -2.50 -4.82 -27.79
C SER A 458 -3.07 -6.18 -27.37
N GLU A 459 -3.16 -7.08 -28.34
CA GLU A 459 -3.91 -8.34 -28.30
C GLU A 459 -3.24 -9.44 -27.46
N PHE A 460 -1.90 -9.48 -27.45
CA PHE A 460 -1.13 -10.60 -26.89
C PHE A 460 -1.34 -10.85 -25.38
N ARG A 461 -1.76 -9.83 -24.63
CA ARG A 461 -1.93 -9.92 -23.17
C ARG A 461 -3.16 -10.72 -22.75
N TYR A 462 -4.13 -10.87 -23.64
CA TYR A 462 -5.38 -11.58 -23.41
C TYR A 462 -5.32 -13.05 -23.84
N CYS A 463 -4.36 -13.39 -24.71
CA CYS A 463 -4.10 -14.76 -25.13
C CYS A 463 -3.66 -15.66 -23.96
N LEU A 464 -3.15 -15.10 -22.86
CA LEU A 464 -2.74 -15.87 -21.68
C LEU A 464 -3.90 -16.66 -21.05
N ILE A 465 -5.15 -16.20 -21.20
CA ILE A 465 -6.33 -16.90 -20.68
C ILE A 465 -6.48 -18.29 -21.32
N HIS A 466 -5.96 -18.46 -22.54
CA HIS A 466 -6.01 -19.70 -23.30
C HIS A 466 -4.86 -20.67 -23.02
N GLU A 467 -3.83 -20.24 -22.30
CA GLU A 467 -2.70 -21.12 -22.05
C GLU A 467 -3.16 -22.35 -21.24
N PRO A 468 -2.77 -23.58 -21.65
CA PRO A 468 -3.19 -24.81 -20.98
C PRO A 468 -2.88 -24.83 -19.49
N GLU A 469 -1.78 -24.18 -19.07
CA GLU A 469 -1.37 -24.11 -17.67
C GLU A 469 -2.16 -23.05 -16.86
N ILE A 470 -2.95 -22.19 -17.51
CA ILE A 470 -3.66 -21.07 -16.88
C ILE A 470 -5.19 -21.24 -17.00
N CYS A 471 -5.69 -21.81 -18.09
CA CYS A 471 -7.12 -21.79 -18.44
C CYS A 471 -8.03 -22.39 -17.35
N GLY A 472 -7.54 -23.39 -16.61
CA GLY A 472 -8.25 -24.01 -15.48
C GLY A 472 -8.65 -23.03 -14.38
N LEU A 473 -7.94 -21.90 -14.23
CA LEU A 473 -8.25 -20.84 -13.26
C LEU A 473 -9.63 -20.21 -13.50
N PHE A 474 -10.09 -20.19 -14.75
CA PHE A 474 -11.29 -19.48 -15.20
C PHE A 474 -12.53 -20.37 -15.36
N GLU A 475 -12.40 -21.70 -15.31
CA GLU A 475 -13.50 -22.64 -15.59
C GLU A 475 -14.70 -22.47 -14.66
N LYS A 476 -14.46 -22.11 -13.38
CA LYS A 476 -15.49 -21.99 -12.35
C LYS A 476 -15.99 -20.54 -12.13
N VAL A 477 -15.72 -19.64 -13.08
CA VAL A 477 -16.18 -18.25 -13.01
C VAL A 477 -17.72 -18.19 -13.10
N LYS A 478 -18.34 -17.60 -12.08
CA LYS A 478 -19.80 -17.42 -12.00
C LYS A 478 -20.24 -15.99 -12.32
N TYR A 479 -19.36 -15.01 -12.11
CA TYR A 479 -19.63 -13.60 -12.35
C TYR A 479 -18.62 -13.07 -13.37
N LEU A 480 -19.09 -12.71 -14.56
CA LEU A 480 -18.24 -12.18 -15.63
C LEU A 480 -18.67 -10.76 -16.01
N THR A 481 -17.71 -9.84 -16.02
CA THR A 481 -17.87 -8.52 -16.65
C THR A 481 -16.88 -8.41 -17.81
N HIS A 482 -17.37 -8.05 -18.98
CA HIS A 482 -16.57 -7.91 -20.19
C HIS A 482 -16.89 -6.62 -20.94
N ASP A 483 -15.86 -5.83 -21.23
CA ASP A 483 -15.92 -4.60 -22.04
C ASP A 483 -15.48 -4.87 -23.48
N GLY A 484 -16.31 -4.47 -24.45
CA GLY A 484 -16.04 -4.62 -25.88
C GLY A 484 -15.37 -3.43 -26.56
N CYS A 485 -15.03 -2.34 -25.85
CA CYS A 485 -14.68 -1.05 -26.49
C CYS A 485 -13.37 -1.01 -27.31
N CYS A 486 -12.46 -1.99 -27.19
CA CYS A 486 -11.06 -1.79 -27.60
C CYS A 486 -10.38 -2.94 -28.37
N TYR A 487 -11.11 -3.83 -29.04
CA TYR A 487 -10.49 -4.96 -29.77
C TYR A 487 -10.31 -4.67 -31.27
N VAL A 488 -9.08 -4.90 -31.77
CA VAL A 488 -8.74 -4.88 -33.19
C VAL A 488 -8.96 -6.29 -33.79
N ASP A 489 -8.56 -7.36 -33.08
CA ASP A 489 -9.03 -8.74 -33.32
C ASP A 489 -9.80 -9.34 -32.13
N TYR A 490 -11.03 -9.78 -32.42
CA TYR A 490 -12.04 -10.22 -31.45
C TYR A 490 -11.92 -11.71 -31.08
N THR A 491 -10.74 -12.18 -30.71
CA THR A 491 -10.53 -13.60 -30.34
C THR A 491 -10.97 -13.93 -28.91
N MET A 492 -11.18 -12.91 -28.07
CA MET A 492 -11.56 -13.06 -26.65
C MET A 492 -12.95 -13.68 -26.40
N PRO A 493 -14.01 -13.36 -27.15
CA PRO A 493 -15.33 -13.98 -26.92
C PRO A 493 -15.31 -15.48 -27.24
N LEU A 494 -14.57 -15.87 -28.27
CA LEU A 494 -14.27 -17.27 -28.58
C LEU A 494 -13.44 -17.93 -27.46
N ALA A 495 -12.58 -17.17 -26.79
CA ALA A 495 -11.82 -17.65 -25.66
C ALA A 495 -12.69 -18.01 -24.47
N LEU A 496 -13.52 -17.06 -24.09
CA LEU A 496 -14.46 -17.18 -23.00
C LEU A 496 -15.50 -18.25 -23.29
N SER A 497 -15.91 -18.43 -24.56
CA SER A 497 -16.82 -19.51 -24.97
C SER A 497 -16.23 -20.89 -24.80
N LYS A 498 -14.93 -21.08 -24.96
CA LYS A 498 -14.29 -22.39 -24.76
C LYS A 498 -14.09 -22.74 -23.28
N ILE A 499 -13.79 -21.75 -22.45
CA ILE A 499 -13.34 -21.98 -21.06
C ILE A 499 -14.47 -21.78 -20.04
N CYS A 500 -15.18 -20.67 -20.10
CA CYS A 500 -16.18 -20.29 -19.10
C CYS A 500 -17.55 -20.89 -19.48
N LYS A 501 -17.94 -22.00 -18.84
CA LYS A 501 -19.20 -22.73 -19.13
C LYS A 501 -20.30 -22.58 -18.06
N ASP A 502 -19.98 -22.00 -16.89
CA ASP A 502 -20.88 -21.92 -15.73
C ASP A 502 -21.20 -20.48 -15.27
N VAL A 503 -21.13 -19.50 -16.18
CA VAL A 503 -21.38 -18.09 -15.83
C VAL A 503 -22.87 -17.88 -15.48
N LYS A 504 -23.12 -17.44 -14.25
CA LYS A 504 -24.47 -17.16 -13.72
C LYS A 504 -24.88 -15.70 -13.89
N HIS A 505 -23.92 -14.79 -13.79
CA HIS A 505 -24.14 -13.34 -13.89
C HIS A 505 -23.20 -12.75 -14.94
N LEU A 506 -23.76 -12.29 -16.05
CA LEU A 506 -23.02 -11.73 -17.16
C LEU A 506 -23.31 -10.23 -17.28
N CYS A 507 -22.26 -9.43 -17.30
CA CYS A 507 -22.31 -8.01 -17.60
C CYS A 507 -21.46 -7.71 -18.84
N LEU A 508 -22.12 -7.32 -19.93
CA LEU A 508 -21.49 -6.90 -21.17
C LEU A 508 -21.60 -5.38 -21.27
N TYR A 509 -20.48 -4.71 -21.52
CA TYR A 509 -20.41 -3.26 -21.61
C TYR A 509 -19.63 -2.85 -22.87
N GLY A 510 -19.99 -1.75 -23.52
CA GLY A 510 -19.09 -1.13 -24.50
C GLY A 510 -18.93 -1.89 -25.82
N TRP A 511 -19.88 -2.74 -26.18
CA TRP A 511 -19.84 -3.53 -27.42
C TRP A 511 -20.30 -2.69 -28.60
N ASN A 512 -19.40 -1.79 -29.02
CA ASN A 512 -19.62 -0.80 -30.07
C ASN A 512 -18.71 -1.12 -31.24
N ALA A 513 -19.27 -1.32 -32.44
CA ALA A 513 -18.47 -1.57 -33.64
C ALA A 513 -17.79 -0.28 -34.09
N GLN A 514 -16.57 -0.02 -33.62
CA GLN A 514 -15.73 1.03 -34.18
C GLN A 514 -15.05 0.47 -35.45
N ASN A 515 -15.49 0.97 -36.61
CA ASN A 515 -14.82 0.99 -37.92
C ASN A 515 -14.57 -0.28 -38.78
N PHE A 516 -14.99 -1.51 -38.42
CA PHE A 516 -14.79 -2.68 -39.33
C PHE A 516 -16.01 -3.61 -39.47
N ARG A 517 -16.65 -3.62 -40.65
CA ARG A 517 -17.90 -4.37 -40.91
C ARG A 517 -17.73 -5.90 -40.92
N VAL A 518 -16.67 -6.44 -41.51
CA VAL A 518 -16.53 -7.90 -41.76
C VAL A 518 -16.21 -8.70 -40.48
N GLN A 519 -15.29 -8.23 -39.64
CA GLN A 519 -14.93 -8.92 -38.38
C GLN A 519 -16.03 -8.82 -37.30
N SER A 520 -16.94 -7.83 -37.40
CA SER A 520 -18.04 -7.68 -36.44
C SER A 520 -19.03 -8.85 -36.41
N HIS A 521 -19.26 -9.51 -37.56
CA HIS A 521 -20.20 -10.64 -37.66
C HIS A 521 -19.69 -11.90 -36.95
N ARG A 522 -18.42 -12.27 -37.15
CA ARG A 522 -17.80 -13.46 -36.51
C ARG A 522 -17.78 -13.34 -34.99
N SER A 523 -17.39 -12.16 -34.52
CA SER A 523 -17.36 -11.81 -33.10
C SER A 523 -18.75 -11.82 -32.47
N GLY A 524 -19.76 -11.40 -33.24
CA GLY A 524 -21.16 -11.51 -32.87
C GLY A 524 -21.58 -12.98 -32.70
N SER A 525 -21.26 -13.85 -33.67
CA SER A 525 -21.56 -15.28 -33.56
C SER A 525 -20.84 -15.95 -32.39
N ASP A 526 -19.59 -15.57 -32.10
CA ASP A 526 -18.84 -16.08 -30.94
C ASP A 526 -19.50 -15.65 -29.62
N LEU A 527 -20.04 -14.43 -29.57
CA LEU A 527 -20.78 -13.93 -28.41
C LEU A 527 -22.14 -14.64 -28.23
N THR A 528 -22.87 -14.87 -29.33
CA THR A 528 -24.09 -15.70 -29.33
C THR A 528 -23.77 -17.10 -28.80
N GLN A 529 -22.71 -17.72 -29.31
CA GLN A 529 -22.25 -19.04 -28.88
C GLN A 529 -21.83 -19.04 -27.41
N PHE A 530 -21.12 -18.01 -26.94
CA PHE A 530 -20.74 -17.89 -25.53
C PHE A 530 -21.96 -17.90 -24.62
N ILE A 531 -22.98 -17.10 -24.93
CA ILE A 531 -24.21 -17.00 -24.13
C ILE A 531 -25.01 -18.30 -24.19
N SER A 532 -25.16 -18.89 -25.38
CA SER A 532 -25.97 -20.10 -25.56
C SER A 532 -25.36 -21.31 -24.85
N GLN A 533 -24.03 -21.39 -24.74
CA GLN A 533 -23.31 -22.50 -24.12
C GLN A 533 -23.25 -22.45 -22.58
N GLN A 534 -23.77 -21.41 -21.93
CA GLN A 534 -23.76 -21.35 -20.47
C GLN A 534 -24.73 -22.38 -19.87
N SER A 535 -24.31 -23.04 -18.79
CA SER A 535 -25.12 -24.04 -18.09
C SER A 535 -26.43 -23.45 -17.54
N THR A 536 -26.34 -22.30 -16.85
CA THR A 536 -27.49 -21.53 -16.37
C THR A 536 -27.14 -20.05 -16.23
N LEU A 537 -27.74 -19.19 -17.05
CA LEU A 537 -27.57 -17.74 -16.91
C LEU A 537 -28.72 -17.12 -16.10
N TYR A 538 -28.45 -16.62 -14.89
CA TYR A 538 -29.45 -15.98 -14.01
C TYR A 538 -29.62 -14.49 -14.28
N SER A 539 -28.54 -13.80 -14.67
CA SER A 539 -28.56 -12.36 -14.88
C SER A 539 -27.79 -11.99 -16.14
N LEU A 540 -28.41 -11.16 -16.97
CA LEU A 540 -27.75 -10.46 -18.07
C LEU A 540 -27.91 -8.95 -17.89
N ASN A 541 -26.78 -8.25 -17.96
CA ASN A 541 -26.72 -6.79 -17.96
C ASN A 541 -25.96 -6.34 -19.21
N LEU A 542 -26.66 -5.75 -20.16
CA LEU A 542 -26.10 -5.25 -21.41
C LEU A 542 -26.10 -3.72 -21.36
N LYS A 543 -24.93 -3.12 -21.50
CA LYS A 543 -24.74 -1.67 -21.39
C LYS A 543 -23.95 -1.11 -22.55
N ARG A 544 -24.31 0.08 -23.06
CA ARG A 544 -23.56 0.76 -24.13
C ARG A 544 -23.23 -0.21 -25.28
N CYS A 545 -24.26 -0.73 -25.92
CA CYS A 545 -24.14 -1.74 -26.96
C CYS A 545 -24.97 -1.31 -28.17
N HIS A 546 -24.37 -1.36 -29.35
CA HIS A 546 -25.04 -1.03 -30.61
C HIS A 546 -25.19 -2.26 -31.51
N ARG A 547 -24.35 -2.40 -32.55
CA ARG A 547 -24.47 -3.46 -33.57
C ARG A 547 -24.44 -4.90 -33.05
N PHE A 548 -24.02 -5.13 -31.81
CA PHE A 548 -23.94 -6.46 -31.21
C PHE A 548 -25.23 -6.90 -30.50
N THR A 549 -26.22 -6.00 -30.33
CA THR A 549 -27.47 -6.29 -29.64
C THR A 549 -28.22 -7.50 -30.22
N PRO A 550 -28.39 -7.67 -31.56
CA PRO A 550 -29.07 -8.84 -32.13
C PRO A 550 -28.38 -10.18 -31.78
N TYR A 551 -27.06 -10.20 -31.70
CA TYR A 551 -26.29 -11.40 -31.35
C TYR A 551 -26.46 -11.78 -29.89
N VAL A 552 -26.45 -10.79 -28.99
CA VAL A 552 -26.72 -11.02 -27.56
C VAL A 552 -28.12 -11.56 -27.36
N LEU A 553 -29.12 -10.99 -28.03
CA LEU A 553 -30.50 -11.45 -27.93
C LEU A 553 -30.71 -12.85 -28.51
N SER A 554 -30.13 -13.18 -29.66
CA SER A 554 -30.22 -14.54 -30.21
C SER A 554 -29.63 -15.60 -29.29
N GLY A 555 -28.55 -15.28 -28.55
CA GLY A 555 -27.97 -16.18 -27.55
C GLY A 555 -28.87 -16.45 -26.34
N LEU A 556 -29.79 -15.52 -26.03
CA LEU A 556 -30.70 -15.66 -24.89
C LEU A 556 -31.74 -16.76 -25.07
N SER A 557 -32.08 -17.13 -26.31
CA SER A 557 -33.05 -18.17 -26.63
C SER A 557 -32.83 -19.47 -25.82
N SER A 558 -31.57 -19.87 -25.63
CA SER A 558 -31.19 -21.06 -24.87
C SER A 558 -31.24 -20.90 -23.34
N GLN A 559 -31.35 -19.65 -22.85
CA GLN A 559 -31.21 -19.27 -21.43
C GLN A 559 -32.52 -18.80 -20.78
N ILE A 560 -33.61 -18.67 -21.56
CA ILE A 560 -34.94 -18.19 -21.15
C ILE A 560 -35.45 -18.85 -19.85
N LYS A 561 -35.24 -20.16 -19.71
CA LYS A 561 -35.73 -20.94 -18.55
C LYS A 561 -35.05 -20.57 -17.23
N PHE A 562 -33.84 -19.99 -17.26
CA PHE A 562 -33.06 -19.70 -16.06
C PHE A 562 -33.04 -18.22 -15.69
N LEU A 563 -33.25 -17.33 -16.66
CA LEU A 563 -33.07 -15.90 -16.49
C LEU A 563 -34.03 -15.32 -15.45
N LYS A 564 -33.47 -14.56 -14.51
CA LYS A 564 -34.20 -13.86 -13.43
C LYS A 564 -34.04 -12.34 -13.52
N TYR A 565 -32.90 -11.87 -14.01
CA TYR A 565 -32.57 -10.46 -14.05
C TYR A 565 -32.13 -10.08 -15.46
N LEU A 566 -32.81 -9.12 -16.05
CA LEU A 566 -32.47 -8.57 -17.36
C LEU A 566 -32.40 -7.06 -17.28
N HIS A 567 -31.26 -6.50 -17.70
CA HIS A 567 -30.99 -5.08 -17.67
C HIS A 567 -30.33 -4.61 -18.96
N PHE A 568 -30.95 -3.60 -19.58
CA PHE A 568 -30.44 -2.89 -20.75
C PHE A 568 -30.23 -1.42 -20.40
N GLU A 569 -29.07 -0.86 -20.71
CA GLU A 569 -28.74 0.55 -20.41
C GLU A 569 -27.91 1.17 -21.55
N TYR A 570 -28.35 2.26 -22.19
CA TYR A 570 -27.66 2.81 -23.37
C TYR A 570 -27.49 1.77 -24.50
N VAL A 571 -28.53 0.97 -24.75
CA VAL A 571 -28.52 -0.09 -25.78
C VAL A 571 -29.34 0.35 -26.98
N ASP A 572 -28.80 0.14 -28.16
CA ASP A 572 -29.48 0.34 -29.43
C ASP A 572 -30.00 -1.00 -29.96
N PHE A 573 -31.30 -1.05 -30.23
CA PHE A 573 -32.02 -2.24 -30.68
C PHE A 573 -32.21 -2.30 -32.21
N GLU A 574 -31.51 -1.46 -32.98
CA GLU A 574 -31.52 -1.55 -34.45
C GLU A 574 -31.21 -2.97 -34.92
N GLY A 575 -32.02 -3.48 -35.87
CA GLY A 575 -31.88 -4.83 -36.42
C GLY A 575 -32.34 -5.97 -35.49
N CYS A 576 -32.92 -5.67 -34.32
CA CYS A 576 -33.51 -6.70 -33.46
C CYS A 576 -34.94 -7.06 -33.90
N GLY A 577 -35.32 -8.34 -33.71
CA GLY A 577 -36.67 -8.83 -33.91
C GLY A 577 -37.58 -8.65 -32.69
N ALA A 578 -38.79 -9.19 -32.77
CA ALA A 578 -39.75 -9.16 -31.66
C ALA A 578 -39.21 -9.87 -30.40
N TRP A 579 -39.44 -9.30 -29.22
CA TRP A 579 -38.94 -9.82 -27.93
C TRP A 579 -39.74 -11.02 -27.41
N ASN A 580 -40.05 -11.98 -28.28
CA ASN A 580 -40.79 -13.20 -27.95
C ASN A 580 -40.07 -14.02 -26.88
N ASP A 581 -38.77 -14.22 -27.04
CA ASP A 581 -37.92 -14.96 -26.09
C ASP A 581 -37.95 -14.36 -24.67
N ILE A 582 -37.94 -13.02 -24.59
CA ILE A 582 -38.03 -12.32 -23.30
C ILE A 582 -39.43 -12.53 -22.70
N ALA A 583 -40.49 -12.48 -23.51
CA ALA A 583 -41.86 -12.73 -23.06
C ALA A 583 -42.08 -14.14 -22.51
N GLU A 584 -41.28 -15.12 -22.97
CA GLU A 584 -41.33 -16.51 -22.51
C GLU A 584 -40.54 -16.77 -21.21
N CYS A 585 -39.80 -15.80 -20.69
CA CYS A 585 -38.99 -15.92 -19.48
C CYS A 585 -39.86 -16.04 -18.21
N LYS A 586 -40.38 -17.24 -17.91
CA LYS A 586 -41.27 -17.51 -16.75
C LYS A 586 -40.66 -17.19 -15.39
N ASN A 587 -39.32 -17.22 -15.29
CA ASN A 587 -38.58 -16.96 -14.06
C ASN A 587 -38.09 -15.51 -13.92
N LEU A 588 -38.44 -14.63 -14.85
CA LEU A 588 -37.99 -13.24 -14.81
C LEU A 588 -38.57 -12.51 -13.59
N GLU A 589 -37.70 -11.98 -12.76
CA GLU A 589 -38.01 -11.27 -11.52
C GLU A 589 -37.85 -9.76 -11.67
N VAL A 590 -36.83 -9.34 -12.43
CA VAL A 590 -36.50 -7.93 -12.64
C VAL A 590 -36.20 -7.68 -14.12
N PHE A 591 -36.94 -6.74 -14.70
CA PHE A 591 -36.72 -6.24 -16.05
C PHE A 591 -36.43 -4.75 -16.01
N LYS A 592 -35.29 -4.33 -16.58
CA LYS A 592 -34.88 -2.93 -16.61
C LYS A 592 -34.40 -2.55 -18.00
N ILE A 593 -34.84 -1.39 -18.47
CA ILE A 593 -34.42 -0.79 -19.73
C ILE A 593 -34.33 0.72 -19.53
N ALA A 594 -33.18 1.32 -19.83
CA ALA A 594 -32.93 2.73 -19.60
C ALA A 594 -32.06 3.35 -20.70
N PHE A 595 -32.43 4.53 -21.19
CA PHE A 595 -31.67 5.27 -22.20
C PHE A 595 -31.42 4.44 -23.49
N CYS A 596 -32.39 3.62 -23.90
CA CYS A 596 -32.27 2.72 -25.05
C CYS A 596 -33.04 3.25 -26.26
N CYS A 597 -32.49 3.08 -27.47
CA CYS A 597 -33.07 3.60 -28.70
C CYS A 597 -33.45 2.50 -29.72
N ASN A 598 -34.19 2.90 -30.77
CA ASN A 598 -34.66 2.04 -31.87
C ASN A 598 -35.59 0.89 -31.42
N ILE A 599 -36.41 1.16 -30.39
CA ILE A 599 -37.43 0.23 -29.89
C ILE A 599 -38.78 0.62 -30.48
N ASN A 600 -39.39 -0.25 -31.27
CA ASN A 600 -40.73 -0.04 -31.82
C ASN A 600 -41.80 -0.90 -31.12
N TRP A 601 -43.07 -0.62 -31.41
CA TRP A 601 -44.20 -1.33 -30.81
C TRP A 601 -44.17 -2.84 -31.09
N GLU A 602 -43.98 -3.26 -32.34
CA GLU A 602 -43.97 -4.70 -32.69
C GLU A 602 -42.84 -5.46 -31.99
N MET A 603 -41.73 -4.78 -31.69
CA MET A 603 -40.63 -5.32 -30.89
C MET A 603 -41.03 -5.56 -29.43
N ALA A 604 -41.64 -4.56 -28.79
CA ALA A 604 -41.97 -4.57 -27.36
C ALA A 604 -43.29 -5.29 -27.02
N LYS A 605 -44.22 -5.37 -27.97
CA LYS A 605 -45.56 -5.95 -27.85
C LYS A 605 -45.60 -7.33 -27.18
N PRO A 606 -44.70 -8.29 -27.47
CA PRO A 606 -44.69 -9.59 -26.79
C PRO A 606 -44.46 -9.47 -25.28
N VAL A 607 -43.54 -8.60 -24.85
CA VAL A 607 -43.25 -8.36 -23.43
C VAL A 607 -44.40 -7.63 -22.76
N ILE A 608 -44.96 -6.61 -23.41
CA ILE A 608 -46.09 -5.83 -22.88
C ILE A 608 -47.33 -6.72 -22.66
N LYS A 609 -47.61 -7.64 -23.60
CA LYS A 609 -48.74 -8.58 -23.52
C LYS A 609 -48.39 -9.88 -22.78
N GLY A 610 -47.11 -10.09 -22.47
CA GLY A 610 -46.59 -11.30 -21.84
C GLY A 610 -47.09 -11.49 -20.41
N LYS A 611 -47.17 -12.75 -19.97
CA LYS A 611 -47.60 -13.11 -18.61
C LYS A 611 -46.41 -13.54 -17.76
N PHE A 612 -45.88 -12.60 -16.98
CA PHE A 612 -44.79 -12.87 -16.04
C PHE A 612 -45.30 -13.15 -14.62
N ARG A 613 -45.11 -14.38 -14.12
CA ARG A 613 -45.61 -14.78 -12.80
C ARG A 613 -44.72 -14.34 -11.64
N LYS A 614 -43.42 -14.18 -11.87
CA LYS A 614 -42.41 -13.86 -10.83
C LYS A 614 -41.87 -12.43 -10.92
N LEU A 615 -42.29 -11.67 -11.94
CA LEU A 615 -41.83 -10.31 -12.16
C LEU A 615 -42.33 -9.44 -11.02
N ARG A 616 -41.40 -8.74 -10.38
CA ARG A 616 -41.67 -7.88 -9.22
C ARG A 616 -41.19 -6.44 -9.41
N LYS A 617 -40.34 -6.21 -10.40
CA LYS A 617 -39.77 -4.90 -10.66
C LYS A 617 -39.58 -4.68 -12.16
N VAL A 618 -40.21 -3.64 -12.66
CA VAL A 618 -40.02 -3.15 -14.02
C VAL A 618 -39.50 -1.72 -13.95
N VAL A 619 -38.40 -1.42 -14.65
CA VAL A 619 -37.91 -0.04 -14.79
C VAL A 619 -37.77 0.25 -16.28
N VAL A 620 -38.51 1.25 -16.76
CA VAL A 620 -38.42 1.76 -18.13
C VAL A 620 -38.21 3.27 -18.02
N TRP A 621 -37.12 3.78 -18.60
CA TRP A 621 -36.75 5.19 -18.51
C TRP A 621 -36.08 5.65 -19.81
N GLU A 622 -36.51 6.77 -20.39
CA GLU A 622 -35.90 7.36 -21.59
C GLU A 622 -35.72 6.33 -22.74
N VAL A 623 -36.85 5.86 -23.29
CA VAL A 623 -36.88 4.91 -24.42
C VAL A 623 -37.84 5.39 -25.50
N ASP A 624 -37.60 5.01 -26.75
CA ASP A 624 -38.37 5.47 -27.92
C ASP A 624 -39.79 4.85 -28.06
N CYS A 625 -40.17 3.89 -27.20
CA CYS A 625 -41.48 3.23 -27.22
C CYS A 625 -42.35 3.69 -26.04
N LYS A 626 -43.36 4.52 -26.34
CA LYS A 626 -44.29 5.09 -25.34
C LYS A 626 -45.11 4.02 -24.64
N GLU A 627 -45.57 3.01 -25.37
CA GLU A 627 -46.41 1.93 -24.86
C GLU A 627 -45.67 1.09 -23.80
N LEU A 628 -44.36 0.90 -23.98
CA LEU A 628 -43.51 0.20 -23.02
C LEU A 628 -43.36 0.99 -21.71
N ILE A 629 -43.24 2.32 -21.80
CA ILE A 629 -43.20 3.22 -20.63
C ILE A 629 -44.52 3.15 -19.87
N GLU A 630 -45.65 3.23 -20.57
CA GLU A 630 -46.98 3.16 -19.96
C GLU A 630 -47.23 1.81 -19.28
N TRP A 631 -46.86 0.71 -19.94
CA TRP A 631 -46.93 -0.63 -19.37
C TRP A 631 -46.16 -0.74 -18.05
N ALA A 632 -44.93 -0.23 -18.00
CA ALA A 632 -44.11 -0.26 -16.79
C ALA A 632 -44.70 0.56 -15.65
N LYS A 633 -45.24 1.76 -15.94
CA LYS A 633 -45.94 2.59 -14.96
C LYS A 633 -47.15 1.85 -14.38
N LYS A 634 -47.99 1.27 -15.23
CA LYS A 634 -49.17 0.50 -14.83
C LYS A 634 -48.80 -0.73 -14.00
N PHE A 635 -47.76 -1.46 -14.40
CA PHE A 635 -47.26 -2.63 -13.69
C PHE A 635 -46.83 -2.28 -12.26
N ASN A 636 -45.96 -1.27 -12.10
CA ASN A 636 -45.43 -0.89 -10.79
C ASN A 636 -46.51 -0.36 -9.85
N ASN A 637 -47.48 0.41 -10.36
CA ASN A 637 -48.62 0.89 -9.56
C ASN A 637 -49.47 -0.28 -9.03
N ASN A 638 -49.68 -1.32 -9.84
CA ASN A 638 -50.42 -2.52 -9.44
C ASN A 638 -49.67 -3.35 -8.39
N GLU A 639 -48.34 -3.50 -8.53
CA GLU A 639 -47.50 -4.20 -7.56
C GLU A 639 -47.37 -3.45 -6.22
N LEU A 640 -47.31 -2.11 -6.26
CA LEU A 640 -47.37 -1.28 -5.05
C LEU A 640 -48.70 -1.49 -4.32
N GLY A 641 -49.81 -1.52 -5.05
CA GLY A 641 -51.14 -1.82 -4.51
C GLY A 641 -51.26 -3.23 -3.90
N ARG A 642 -50.65 -4.25 -4.51
CA ARG A 642 -50.56 -5.61 -3.94
C ARG A 642 -49.72 -5.67 -2.66
N SER A 643 -48.58 -4.97 -2.64
CA SER A 643 -47.69 -4.89 -1.48
C SER A 643 -48.37 -4.21 -0.28
N ILE A 644 -49.16 -3.16 -0.52
CA ILE A 644 -49.95 -2.47 0.51
C ILE A 644 -51.08 -3.37 1.04
N LYS A 645 -51.74 -4.15 0.19
CA LYS A 645 -52.78 -5.12 0.62
C LYS A 645 -52.22 -6.28 1.45
N LEU A 646 -51.02 -6.77 1.14
CA LEU A 646 -50.33 -7.82 1.92
C LEU A 646 -49.88 -7.31 3.29
N LYS A 647 -49.39 -6.07 3.38
CA LYS A 647 -49.04 -5.42 4.66
C LYS A 647 -50.22 -5.09 5.58
N ARG A 648 -51.46 -5.11 5.07
CA ARG A 648 -52.69 -4.94 5.87
C ARG A 648 -53.28 -6.25 6.37
N LYS A 649 -52.74 -7.41 5.94
CA LYS A 649 -53.19 -8.76 6.30
C LYS A 649 -52.26 -9.50 7.26
N ASN A 650 -51.07 -8.94 7.51
CA ASN A 650 -50.17 -9.30 8.61
C ASN A 650 -50.21 -8.17 9.62
#